data_AF-A0A0N0NR61-F1
#
_entry.id   AF-A0A0N0NR61-F1
#
_cell.length_a   1.000
_cell.length_b   1.000
_cell.length_c   1.000
_cell.angle_alpha   90.00
_cell.angle_beta   90.00
_cell.angle_gamma   90.00
#
_symmetry.space_group_name_H-M   'P 1'
#
loop_
_entity.id
_entity.type
_entity.pdbx_description
1 polymer ?
#
loop_
_entity_poly.entity_id
_entity_poly.type
_entity_poly.pdbx_seq_one_letter_code
_entity_poly.pdbx_strand_id
1 'polypeptide(L)'
;MVTKHDLGQRQKVKARDERRRRSREKKTRLREHDMESRLGESAVEASQSREQEGEAKGHESSGLLAALSSDALGIGNLGSFFHAGDTRLEVAARHGPIPLVPEGSKALKWRASMVHNNPGEGLTQTKYSDPAVIRDLGFNVMVKNDGRPPHTAITWDSFDSDIFPNGTDGRAWVEQRAAEIDEEIKAIHQSGMKAMYWSDVFVLPKSLIKKYSSMLKDDQGRWSLDSPEMIAITKYMFDAVFERFPDLDGLVIRTGEIYTHDVPFHRGRSPITNGTESHIQLLKILEEVVIHKHKKMVFYRTWSFDGFHTDPYYYRQVTDAIKPNKRLVMVIKHTAGDFWRTLPFNPTLGIGSHDFMVEIQCQREYEGKGAIPNYVMKGVIEGFDENVLDDGPKSLRDLRGNELFQGVLAWPRGGGWHGPYPANELWIDMNVEVLARWAQRPNEKEEDLFFYWVQRKLGLDYESARNLREIALLSARGTLLGHYSLDHQIMNLPWTRDFFIGGADAALKADFNAIINEGLVDAVLSEKALAVYLWEMLPGPARYVHFKDRKLREFVDHSIEYAILLYTIIWRSWIVQLKGMEGDRTGNHDQEAMQIGIEAYDLALSRYMALSGEANATDMVSSLYTPFQYRNTDPDPVFGVNHSMNMWRWVMENKTQVFREEL
;
A
#
# COMPACT_ATOMS: atom_id res chain seq x y z
N MET A 1 -46.80 -4.33 -26.40
CA MET A 1 -47.52 -3.78 -25.22
C MET A 1 -46.94 -4.41 -23.97
N VAL A 2 -46.09 -3.67 -23.23
CA VAL A 2 -45.60 -4.10 -21.92
C VAL A 2 -46.75 -3.97 -20.92
N THR A 3 -47.15 -5.06 -20.29
CA THR A 3 -48.32 -5.09 -19.41
C THR A 3 -48.04 -4.29 -18.13
N LYS A 4 -49.09 -3.70 -17.52
CA LYS A 4 -49.00 -2.94 -16.25
C LYS A 4 -48.32 -3.73 -15.11
N HIS A 5 -48.32 -5.06 -15.17
CA HIS A 5 -47.66 -5.94 -14.22
C HIS A 5 -46.13 -5.87 -14.29
N ASP A 6 -45.57 -5.72 -15.51
CA ASP A 6 -44.12 -5.74 -15.77
C ASP A 6 -43.47 -4.38 -15.42
N LEU A 7 -44.23 -3.29 -15.59
CA LEU A 7 -43.86 -1.95 -15.10
C LEU A 7 -43.82 -1.88 -13.57
N GLY A 8 -44.76 -2.55 -12.89
CA GLY A 8 -44.80 -2.62 -11.42
C GLY A 8 -43.64 -3.41 -10.80
N GLN A 9 -43.20 -4.49 -11.46
CA GLN A 9 -42.03 -5.27 -11.06
C GLN A 9 -40.73 -4.46 -11.23
N ARG A 10 -40.55 -3.77 -12.37
CA ARG A 10 -39.37 -2.94 -12.63
C ARG A 10 -39.26 -1.73 -11.70
N GLN A 11 -40.38 -1.12 -11.31
CA GLN A 11 -40.39 -0.03 -10.32
C GLN A 11 -40.04 -0.52 -8.91
N LYS A 12 -40.46 -1.74 -8.53
CA LYS A 12 -40.10 -2.34 -7.23
C LYS A 12 -38.61 -2.72 -7.16
N VAL A 13 -38.02 -3.22 -8.24
CA VAL A 13 -36.58 -3.50 -8.32
C VAL A 13 -35.77 -2.20 -8.21
N LYS A 14 -36.11 -1.16 -8.99
CA LYS A 14 -35.46 0.16 -8.88
C LYS A 14 -35.56 0.75 -7.47
N ALA A 15 -36.71 0.68 -6.82
CA ALA A 15 -36.89 1.20 -5.47
C ALA A 15 -36.07 0.40 -4.42
N ARG A 16 -35.90 -0.91 -4.62
CA ARG A 16 -35.07 -1.77 -3.77
C ARG A 16 -33.59 -1.47 -3.96
N ASP A 17 -33.14 -1.28 -5.20
CA ASP A 17 -31.75 -0.93 -5.52
C ASP A 17 -31.40 0.46 -5.02
N GLU A 18 -32.31 1.42 -5.10
CA GLU A 18 -32.09 2.78 -4.59
C GLU A 18 -32.07 2.82 -3.05
N ARG A 19 -32.86 1.97 -2.37
CA ARG A 19 -32.74 1.77 -0.91
C ARG A 19 -31.41 1.14 -0.52
N ARG A 20 -30.94 0.14 -1.29
CA ARG A 20 -29.62 -0.49 -1.08
C ARG A 20 -28.49 0.52 -1.29
N ARG A 21 -28.58 1.35 -2.33
CA ARG A 21 -27.61 2.44 -2.62
C ARG A 21 -27.53 3.45 -1.49
N ARG A 22 -28.68 3.99 -1.04
CA ARG A 22 -28.71 4.96 0.09
C ARG A 22 -28.26 4.34 1.41
N SER A 23 -28.54 3.05 1.64
CA SER A 23 -28.03 2.35 2.81
C SER A 23 -26.52 2.09 2.75
N ARG A 24 -25.96 1.87 1.56
CA ARG A 24 -24.50 1.76 1.36
C ARG A 24 -23.84 3.12 1.61
N GLU A 25 -24.32 4.20 0.99
CA GLU A 25 -23.80 5.57 1.20
C GLU A 25 -23.81 6.00 2.68
N LYS A 26 -24.90 5.74 3.40
CA LYS A 26 -25.00 6.07 4.82
C LYS A 26 -24.07 5.22 5.68
N LYS A 27 -23.87 3.93 5.33
CA LYS A 27 -22.92 3.06 6.00
C LYS A 27 -21.48 3.50 5.72
N THR A 28 -21.13 3.86 4.49
CA THR A 28 -19.79 4.35 4.12
C THR A 28 -19.39 5.58 4.93
N ARG A 29 -20.27 6.60 5.04
CA ARG A 29 -19.96 7.81 5.84
C ARG A 29 -19.78 7.55 7.34
N LEU A 30 -20.55 6.63 7.92
CA LEU A 30 -20.37 6.24 9.32
C LEU A 30 -19.11 5.36 9.52
N ARG A 31 -18.62 4.70 8.45
CA ARG A 31 -17.46 3.80 8.46
C ARG A 31 -16.13 4.53 8.28
N GLU A 32 -16.10 5.62 7.51
CA GLU A 32 -14.92 6.48 7.38
C GLU A 32 -14.52 7.06 8.75
N HIS A 33 -15.51 7.56 9.50
CA HIS A 33 -15.31 8.11 10.84
C HIS A 33 -14.84 7.06 11.89
N ASP A 34 -15.28 5.80 11.82
CA ASP A 34 -14.91 4.75 12.80
C ASP A 34 -13.56 4.08 12.48
N MET A 35 -13.08 4.21 11.23
CA MET A 35 -11.76 3.75 10.80
C MET A 35 -10.67 4.76 11.16
N GLU A 36 -10.95 6.05 10.99
CA GLU A 36 -10.05 7.14 11.38
C GLU A 36 -9.77 7.16 12.90
N SER A 37 -10.79 6.88 13.72
CA SER A 37 -10.63 6.80 15.19
C SER A 37 -9.68 5.68 15.62
N ARG A 38 -9.81 4.48 15.04
CA ARG A 38 -8.97 3.31 15.39
C ARG A 38 -7.52 3.46 14.94
N LEU A 39 -7.29 4.10 13.79
CA LEU A 39 -5.93 4.42 13.31
C LEU A 39 -5.26 5.47 14.19
N GLY A 40 -6.02 6.47 14.68
CA GLY A 40 -5.54 7.50 15.59
C GLY A 40 -5.16 6.97 16.99
N GLU A 41 -5.98 6.09 17.57
CA GLU A 41 -5.73 5.54 18.91
C GLU A 41 -4.49 4.62 18.95
N SER A 42 -4.31 3.77 17.94
CA SER A 42 -3.16 2.85 17.85
C SER A 42 -1.81 3.58 17.73
N ALA A 43 -1.78 4.75 17.08
CA ALA A 43 -0.55 5.54 16.91
C ALA A 43 -0.11 6.26 18.19
N VAL A 44 -1.07 6.65 19.05
CA VAL A 44 -0.78 7.34 20.32
C VAL A 44 -0.24 6.39 21.38
N GLU A 45 -0.82 5.19 21.50
CA GLU A 45 -0.40 4.17 22.49
C GLU A 45 1.00 3.59 22.21
N ALA A 46 1.40 3.55 20.93
CA ALA A 46 2.74 3.09 20.51
C ALA A 46 3.87 4.02 21.01
N SER A 47 3.59 5.31 21.19
CA SER A 47 4.59 6.29 21.62
C SER A 47 4.94 6.23 23.11
N GLN A 48 4.12 5.56 23.92
CA GLN A 48 4.22 5.57 25.38
C GLN A 48 4.73 4.24 25.98
N SER A 49 4.69 3.14 25.23
CA SER A 49 4.82 1.78 25.79
C SER A 49 6.21 1.14 25.67
N ARG A 50 7.18 1.75 24.97
CA ARG A 50 8.53 1.17 24.74
C ARG A 50 9.65 1.80 25.57
N GLU A 51 9.34 2.31 26.76
CA GLU A 51 10.35 2.75 27.74
C GLU A 51 10.85 1.62 28.67
N GLN A 52 10.35 0.38 28.54
CA GLN A 52 10.71 -0.71 29.46
C GLN A 52 10.99 -2.05 28.74
N GLU A 53 12.23 -2.51 28.91
CA GLU A 53 12.71 -3.90 28.94
C GLU A 53 13.23 -4.57 27.64
N GLY A 54 14.40 -5.21 27.80
CA GLY A 54 15.09 -6.06 26.83
C GLY A 54 15.86 -7.19 27.51
N GLU A 55 16.34 -8.14 26.68
CA GLU A 55 17.18 -9.33 26.94
C GLU A 55 16.45 -10.61 27.45
N ALA A 56 16.70 -11.87 27.03
CA ALA A 56 17.62 -12.53 26.07
C ALA A 56 17.32 -14.07 25.96
N LYS A 57 17.69 -14.71 24.82
CA LYS A 57 18.12 -16.13 24.55
C LYS A 57 17.13 -17.30 24.85
N GLY A 58 17.03 -18.43 24.13
CA GLY A 58 17.73 -19.08 23.01
C GLY A 58 17.86 -20.61 23.28
N HIS A 59 17.37 -21.51 22.40
CA HIS A 59 18.04 -22.79 22.00
C HIS A 59 17.23 -23.74 21.08
N GLU A 60 18.01 -24.34 20.18
CA GLU A 60 17.88 -25.42 19.17
C GLU A 60 17.09 -26.70 19.54
N SER A 61 16.49 -27.35 18.53
CA SER A 61 16.92 -28.70 18.08
C SER A 61 16.17 -29.22 16.84
N SER A 62 16.91 -30.03 16.09
CA SER A 62 16.75 -30.50 14.71
C SER A 62 16.17 -31.91 14.57
N GLY A 63 15.61 -32.22 13.38
CA GLY A 63 15.82 -33.51 12.71
C GLY A 63 14.57 -34.34 12.35
N LEU A 64 14.18 -34.36 11.06
CA LEU A 64 14.37 -35.49 10.11
C LEU A 64 13.30 -35.46 8.99
N LEU A 65 13.80 -35.43 7.75
CA LEU A 65 13.08 -35.55 6.48
C LEU A 65 12.66 -37.00 6.17
N ALA A 66 11.51 -37.18 5.51
CA ALA A 66 11.39 -37.66 4.12
C ALA A 66 10.13 -38.52 3.83
N ALA A 67 9.60 -38.29 2.62
CA ALA A 67 8.66 -39.09 1.81
C ALA A 67 7.15 -38.95 2.09
N LEU A 68 6.39 -38.43 1.11
CA LEU A 68 5.37 -39.17 0.33
C LEU A 68 4.61 -38.26 -0.66
N SER A 69 4.06 -38.89 -1.71
CA SER A 69 3.71 -38.34 -3.03
C SER A 69 2.33 -37.67 -3.15
N SER A 70 2.11 -37.11 -4.35
CA SER A 70 1.05 -36.24 -4.88
C SER A 70 -0.43 -36.64 -4.75
N ASP A 71 -0.81 -37.59 -3.90
CA ASP A 71 -2.20 -38.09 -3.81
C ASP A 71 -2.98 -37.56 -2.59
N ALA A 72 -2.36 -36.71 -1.75
CA ALA A 72 -2.96 -36.20 -0.51
C ALA A 72 -3.79 -34.90 -0.67
N LEU A 73 -3.95 -34.35 -1.88
CA LEU A 73 -4.64 -33.07 -2.09
C LEU A 73 -6.16 -33.17 -2.36
N GLY A 74 -6.75 -34.37 -2.33
CA GLY A 74 -8.21 -34.53 -2.25
C GLY A 74 -9.04 -33.74 -3.27
N ILE A 75 -8.52 -33.56 -4.50
CA ILE A 75 -9.24 -32.81 -5.54
C ILE A 75 -10.18 -33.77 -6.29
N GLY A 76 -11.37 -33.95 -5.73
CA GLY A 76 -12.51 -34.54 -6.42
C GLY A 76 -13.06 -33.56 -7.47
N ASN A 77 -12.69 -33.80 -8.72
CA ASN A 77 -13.45 -33.55 -9.95
C ASN A 77 -14.47 -32.37 -9.95
N LEU A 78 -14.00 -31.14 -10.15
CA LEU A 78 -14.82 -29.97 -10.53
C LEU A 78 -14.81 -29.76 -12.06
N GLY A 79 -14.76 -30.84 -12.83
CA GLY A 79 -14.80 -30.83 -14.30
C GLY A 79 -16.19 -31.05 -14.87
N SER A 80 -17.20 -30.22 -14.53
CA SER A 80 -18.48 -30.26 -15.27
C SER A 80 -19.39 -29.04 -15.04
N PHE A 81 -18.88 -27.83 -15.26
CA PHE A 81 -19.74 -26.70 -15.63
C PHE A 81 -18.96 -25.88 -16.65
N PHE A 82 -19.40 -25.92 -17.90
CA PHE A 82 -19.13 -25.03 -19.05
C PHE A 82 -19.01 -25.85 -20.35
N HIS A 83 -20.17 -26.22 -20.88
CA HIS A 83 -20.35 -26.57 -22.30
C HIS A 83 -21.65 -25.96 -22.80
N ALA A 84 -21.52 -24.78 -23.40
CA ALA A 84 -22.36 -24.14 -24.42
C ALA A 84 -21.76 -22.73 -24.55
N GLY A 85 -20.87 -22.43 -25.49
CA GLY A 85 -21.10 -22.59 -26.91
C GLY A 85 -21.71 -21.28 -27.43
N ASP A 86 -20.87 -20.25 -27.65
CA ASP A 86 -21.12 -19.36 -28.78
C ASP A 86 -19.79 -18.88 -29.39
N THR A 87 -19.56 -19.39 -30.58
CA THR A 87 -18.43 -19.20 -31.47
C THR A 87 -18.54 -17.89 -32.22
N ARG A 88 -17.66 -16.93 -31.95
CA ARG A 88 -17.17 -15.95 -32.95
C ARG A 88 -15.69 -15.62 -32.71
N LEU A 89 -14.85 -16.59 -33.03
CA LEU A 89 -13.42 -16.42 -33.27
C LEU A 89 -13.19 -16.45 -34.78
N GLU A 90 -13.38 -15.31 -35.44
CA GLU A 90 -12.83 -15.00 -36.76
C GLU A 90 -12.76 -13.48 -36.87
N VAL A 91 -11.61 -12.89 -36.53
CA VAL A 91 -10.89 -11.86 -37.32
C VAL A 91 -9.47 -11.78 -36.73
N ALA A 92 -8.57 -12.65 -37.21
CA ALA A 92 -7.14 -12.37 -37.24
C ALA A 92 -6.76 -12.16 -38.71
N ALA A 93 -5.78 -11.28 -38.94
CA ALA A 93 -5.24 -10.85 -40.24
C ALA A 93 -6.06 -9.81 -41.02
N ARG A 94 -5.95 -8.54 -40.59
CA ARG A 94 -5.83 -7.34 -41.45
C ARG A 94 -5.54 -6.13 -40.57
N HIS A 95 -4.28 -5.90 -40.23
CA HIS A 95 -3.83 -4.58 -39.79
C HIS A 95 -2.89 -4.06 -40.87
N GLY A 96 -3.45 -3.19 -41.72
CA GLY A 96 -2.65 -2.20 -42.44
C GLY A 96 -2.01 -1.22 -41.45
N PRO A 97 -1.24 -0.22 -41.92
CA PRO A 97 -0.58 0.72 -41.03
C PRO A 97 -1.58 1.29 -40.01
N ILE A 98 -1.21 1.18 -38.75
CA ILE A 98 -1.91 1.69 -37.57
C ILE A 98 -2.34 3.13 -37.87
N PRO A 99 -3.60 3.53 -37.65
CA PRO A 99 -3.99 4.93 -37.77
C PRO A 99 -3.08 5.75 -36.86
N LEU A 100 -2.42 6.76 -37.43
CA LEU A 100 -1.60 7.71 -36.69
C LEU A 100 -2.42 8.24 -35.50
N VAL A 101 -1.89 8.00 -34.30
CA VAL A 101 -2.31 8.63 -33.05
C VAL A 101 -2.37 10.15 -33.29
N PRO A 102 -3.37 10.89 -32.75
CA PRO A 102 -3.33 12.34 -32.81
C PRO A 102 -1.99 12.84 -32.25
N GLU A 103 -1.21 13.53 -33.09
CA GLU A 103 0.00 14.23 -32.68
C GLU A 103 -0.33 15.20 -31.54
N GLY A 104 0.46 15.17 -30.46
CA GLY A 104 0.58 16.33 -29.57
C GLY A 104 0.33 16.18 -28.07
N SER A 105 0.21 14.98 -27.48
CA SER A 105 0.19 14.90 -26.01
C SER A 105 1.60 14.98 -25.45
N LYS A 106 1.81 15.97 -24.59
CA LYS A 106 3.08 16.16 -23.87
C LYS A 106 3.15 15.19 -22.70
N ALA A 107 4.35 14.69 -22.41
CA ALA A 107 4.63 13.98 -21.17
C ALA A 107 4.09 14.76 -19.97
N LEU A 108 3.63 14.05 -18.93
CA LEU A 108 3.19 14.68 -17.69
C LEU A 108 4.33 15.54 -17.13
N LYS A 109 4.02 16.73 -16.64
CA LYS A 109 5.00 17.72 -16.19
C LYS A 109 5.86 17.16 -15.05
N TRP A 110 5.23 16.53 -14.07
CA TRP A 110 5.88 15.96 -12.91
C TRP A 110 5.84 14.44 -12.98
N ARG A 111 7.02 13.83 -13.09
CA ARG A 111 7.19 12.38 -13.06
C ARG A 111 8.15 12.12 -11.91
N ALA A 112 7.58 11.96 -10.72
CA ALA A 112 8.34 11.83 -9.49
C ALA A 112 8.44 10.37 -9.06
N SER A 113 9.61 10.00 -8.52
CA SER A 113 9.86 8.71 -7.91
C SER A 113 10.36 8.92 -6.48
N MET A 114 9.92 8.05 -5.57
CA MET A 114 10.35 8.02 -4.18
C MET A 114 10.54 6.60 -3.69
N VAL A 115 11.70 6.32 -3.08
CA VAL A 115 11.87 5.16 -2.21
C VAL A 115 11.52 5.58 -0.79
N HIS A 116 10.48 4.99 -0.20
CA HIS A 116 10.16 5.17 1.21
C HIS A 116 11.00 4.20 2.04
N ASN A 117 11.95 4.72 2.81
CA ASN A 117 12.71 3.91 3.76
C ASN A 117 11.93 3.83 5.08
N ASN A 118 11.72 2.63 5.59
CA ASN A 118 11.07 2.43 6.89
C ASN A 118 11.95 2.99 8.01
N PRO A 119 11.47 3.97 8.78
CA PRO A 119 12.29 4.60 9.80
C PRO A 119 12.80 3.59 10.84
N GLY A 120 14.09 3.57 11.16
CA GLY A 120 14.68 2.63 12.11
C GLY A 120 14.99 1.21 11.59
N GLU A 121 14.65 0.86 10.34
CA GLU A 121 15.05 -0.42 9.70
C GLU A 121 16.29 -0.28 8.81
N GLY A 122 16.88 0.92 8.75
CA GLY A 122 17.97 1.24 7.82
C GLY A 122 17.48 1.53 6.39
N LEU A 123 18.42 1.83 5.49
CA LEU A 123 18.08 2.16 4.11
C LEU A 123 17.68 0.91 3.33
N THR A 124 16.57 1.01 2.61
CA THR A 124 16.09 -0.03 1.70
C THR A 124 17.12 -0.27 0.62
N GLN A 125 17.58 -1.52 0.50
CA GLN A 125 18.43 -1.95 -0.61
C GLN A 125 17.57 -2.09 -1.86
N THR A 126 17.83 -1.24 -2.85
CA THR A 126 17.07 -1.21 -4.11
C THR A 126 17.82 -0.44 -5.19
N LYS A 127 17.64 -0.83 -6.46
CA LYS A 127 18.13 -0.05 -7.61
C LYS A 127 17.43 1.30 -7.75
N TYR A 128 16.23 1.45 -7.18
CA TYR A 128 15.45 2.69 -7.26
C TYR A 128 16.02 3.83 -6.40
N SER A 129 17.05 3.55 -5.60
CA SER A 129 17.84 4.56 -4.88
C SER A 129 18.92 5.20 -5.74
N ASP A 130 19.19 4.69 -6.94
CA ASP A 130 20.17 5.25 -7.88
C ASP A 130 19.50 6.29 -8.81
N PRO A 131 19.93 7.57 -8.79
CA PRO A 131 19.43 8.59 -9.69
C PRO A 131 19.52 8.23 -11.18
N ALA A 132 20.55 7.48 -11.61
CA ALA A 132 20.70 7.09 -13.00
C ALA A 132 19.60 6.11 -13.44
N VAL A 133 19.23 5.17 -12.57
CA VAL A 133 18.12 4.24 -12.81
C VAL A 133 16.80 4.99 -12.89
N ILE A 134 16.55 5.93 -11.97
CA ILE A 134 15.32 6.74 -11.96
C ILE A 134 15.20 7.61 -13.22
N ARG A 135 16.30 8.21 -13.66
CA ARG A 135 16.35 8.96 -14.93
C ARG A 135 16.05 8.06 -16.13
N ASP A 136 16.63 6.86 -16.18
CA ASP A 136 16.46 5.93 -17.32
C ASP A 136 15.04 5.37 -17.44
N LEU A 137 14.29 5.32 -16.33
CA LEU A 137 12.85 5.06 -16.32
C LEU A 137 12.04 6.23 -16.92
N GLY A 138 12.62 7.43 -16.98
CA GLY A 138 12.04 8.64 -17.54
C GLY A 138 11.37 9.56 -16.52
N PHE A 139 11.61 9.34 -15.22
CA PHE A 139 11.26 10.29 -14.18
C PHE A 139 12.14 11.55 -14.27
N ASN A 140 11.62 12.69 -13.82
CA ASN A 140 12.34 13.98 -13.82
C ASN A 140 12.45 14.62 -12.44
N VAL A 141 11.90 13.98 -11.42
CA VAL A 141 12.00 14.37 -10.01
C VAL A 141 12.36 13.13 -9.21
N MET A 142 13.38 13.24 -8.37
CA MET A 142 13.68 12.23 -7.35
C MET A 142 13.39 12.82 -5.98
N VAL A 143 12.55 12.12 -5.22
CA VAL A 143 12.22 12.47 -3.83
C VAL A 143 13.04 11.57 -2.91
N LYS A 144 13.88 12.18 -2.10
CA LYS A 144 14.61 11.48 -1.03
C LYS A 144 13.73 11.35 0.21
N ASN A 145 13.56 10.14 0.71
CA ASN A 145 12.80 9.84 1.91
C ASN A 145 13.51 8.77 2.76
N ASP A 146 14.49 9.20 3.54
CA ASP A 146 15.38 8.36 4.33
C ASP A 146 15.22 8.56 5.85
N GLY A 147 14.07 9.09 6.29
CA GLY A 147 13.78 9.38 7.69
C GLY A 147 14.56 10.56 8.30
N ARG A 148 15.46 11.20 7.53
CA ARG A 148 16.39 12.24 8.02
C ARG A 148 16.27 13.53 7.19
N PRO A 149 15.12 14.22 7.27
CA PRO A 149 14.78 15.32 6.37
C PRO A 149 15.63 16.58 6.62
N PRO A 150 15.75 17.51 5.65
CA PRO A 150 16.69 18.63 5.70
C PRO A 150 16.53 19.57 6.89
N HIS A 151 15.31 19.70 7.42
CA HIS A 151 15.05 20.54 8.59
C HIS A 151 15.64 19.98 9.89
N THR A 152 16.10 18.72 9.88
CA THR A 152 16.89 18.13 10.97
C THR A 152 18.38 18.40 10.83
N ALA A 153 18.82 18.90 9.67
CA ALA A 153 20.22 19.15 9.33
C ALA A 153 20.57 20.66 9.28
N ILE A 154 19.87 21.47 10.07
CA ILE A 154 20.16 22.90 10.26
C ILE A 154 20.66 23.17 11.69
N THR A 155 21.54 24.16 11.86
CA THR A 155 22.26 24.40 13.12
C THR A 155 21.50 25.27 14.12
N TRP A 156 20.50 26.03 13.65
CA TRP A 156 19.73 27.00 14.44
C TRP A 156 20.53 28.21 14.97
N ASP A 157 21.77 28.43 14.51
CA ASP A 157 22.68 29.45 15.06
C ASP A 157 22.10 30.88 15.00
N SER A 158 21.37 31.22 13.93
CA SER A 158 20.76 32.55 13.75
C SER A 158 19.45 32.75 14.52
N PHE A 159 18.86 31.68 15.05
CA PHE A 159 17.71 31.75 15.94
C PHE A 159 18.15 31.76 17.40
N ASP A 160 18.96 30.75 17.78
CA ASP A 160 19.49 30.56 19.12
C ASP A 160 20.69 29.61 19.05
N SER A 161 21.90 30.13 19.26
CA SER A 161 23.15 29.36 19.18
C SER A 161 23.27 28.25 20.24
N ASP A 162 22.40 28.26 21.26
CA ASP A 162 22.40 27.24 22.31
C ASP A 162 21.68 25.94 21.89
N ILE A 163 21.00 25.91 20.74
CA ILE A 163 20.23 24.74 20.29
C ILE A 163 21.16 23.59 19.87
N PHE A 164 22.19 23.88 19.08
CA PHE A 164 23.27 22.94 18.73
C PHE A 164 24.65 23.59 18.94
N PRO A 165 25.12 23.73 20.20
CA PRO A 165 26.39 24.37 20.50
C PRO A 165 27.57 23.67 19.83
N ASN A 166 28.57 24.44 19.43
CA ASN A 166 29.82 23.91 18.86
C ASN A 166 30.47 22.90 19.81
N GLY A 167 30.98 21.81 19.24
CA GLY A 167 31.65 20.73 19.97
C GLY A 167 30.71 19.70 20.62
N THR A 168 29.39 19.81 20.44
CA THR A 168 28.44 18.79 20.90
C THR A 168 28.19 17.71 19.85
N ASP A 169 27.79 16.50 20.29
CA ASP A 169 27.42 15.40 19.39
C ASP A 169 26.25 15.79 18.47
N GLY A 170 25.30 16.57 18.99
CA GLY A 170 24.18 17.08 18.19
C GLY A 170 24.65 17.98 17.05
N ARG A 171 25.60 18.88 17.31
CA ARG A 171 26.19 19.72 16.27
C ARG A 171 26.94 18.89 15.23
N ALA A 172 27.76 17.93 15.67
CA ALA A 172 28.48 17.04 14.77
C ALA A 172 27.53 16.25 13.84
N TRP A 173 26.44 15.71 14.40
CA TRP A 173 25.44 14.97 13.64
C TRP A 173 24.71 15.85 12.61
N VAL A 174 24.29 17.06 12.99
CA VAL A 174 23.63 18.02 12.10
C VAL A 174 24.51 18.39 10.90
N GLU A 175 25.77 18.71 11.16
CA GLU A 175 26.74 19.10 10.11
C GLU A 175 27.07 17.92 9.20
N GLN A 176 27.26 16.72 9.76
CA GLN A 176 27.46 15.51 8.97
C GLN A 176 26.25 15.24 8.07
N ARG A 177 25.03 15.26 8.62
CA ARG A 177 23.83 15.02 7.82
C ARG A 177 23.67 16.07 6.72
N ALA A 178 24.02 17.32 6.99
CA ALA A 178 24.00 18.37 5.98
C ALA A 178 24.95 18.08 4.82
N ALA A 179 26.18 17.61 5.10
CA ALA A 179 27.12 17.21 4.05
C ALA A 179 26.61 16.02 3.22
N GLU A 180 25.94 15.06 3.85
CA GLU A 180 25.32 13.94 3.13
C GLU A 180 24.20 14.42 2.20
N ILE A 181 23.33 15.32 2.67
CA ILE A 181 22.25 15.91 1.86
C ILE A 181 22.82 16.69 0.65
N ASP A 182 23.91 17.44 0.84
CA ASP A 182 24.57 18.17 -0.25
C ASP A 182 25.03 17.22 -1.38
N GLU A 183 25.66 16.09 -1.04
CA GLU A 183 26.07 15.09 -2.04
C GLU A 183 24.87 14.37 -2.67
N GLU A 184 23.79 14.12 -1.92
CA GLU A 184 22.56 13.53 -2.45
C GLU A 184 21.88 14.46 -3.47
N ILE A 185 21.78 15.76 -3.18
CA ILE A 185 21.25 16.77 -4.11
C ILE A 185 22.09 16.80 -5.39
N LYS A 186 23.41 16.88 -5.24
CA LYS A 186 24.36 16.92 -6.36
C LYS A 186 24.27 15.68 -7.24
N ALA A 187 24.17 14.48 -6.68
CA ALA A 187 24.03 13.24 -7.45
C ALA A 187 22.74 13.20 -8.27
N ILE A 188 21.63 13.71 -7.71
CA ILE A 188 20.35 13.82 -8.43
C ILE A 188 20.45 14.82 -9.58
N HIS A 189 21.02 16.00 -9.33
CA HIS A 189 21.22 17.04 -10.35
C HIS A 189 22.15 16.60 -11.47
N GLN A 190 23.22 15.86 -11.17
CA GLN A 190 24.11 15.27 -12.19
C GLN A 190 23.38 14.31 -13.13
N SER A 191 22.28 13.70 -12.67
CA SER A 191 21.40 12.89 -13.50
C SER A 191 20.34 13.69 -14.25
N GLY A 192 20.36 15.03 -14.15
CA GLY A 192 19.45 15.94 -14.86
C GLY A 192 18.04 16.02 -14.27
N MET A 193 17.85 15.56 -13.03
CA MET A 193 16.55 15.55 -12.34
C MET A 193 16.48 16.64 -11.27
N LYS A 194 15.26 16.96 -10.84
CA LYS A 194 15.04 17.81 -9.66
C LYS A 194 15.21 17.02 -8.37
N ALA A 195 15.90 17.61 -7.41
CA ALA A 195 16.11 17.05 -6.08
C ALA A 195 15.03 17.59 -5.12
N MET A 196 14.13 16.71 -4.69
CA MET A 196 13.12 17.02 -3.68
C MET A 196 13.39 16.19 -2.43
N TYR A 197 13.04 16.71 -1.25
CA TYR A 197 13.10 15.95 -0.01
C TYR A 197 11.73 15.75 0.60
N TRP A 198 11.46 14.53 1.04
CA TRP A 198 10.33 14.25 1.91
C TRP A 198 10.59 14.83 3.30
N SER A 199 9.57 15.45 3.88
CA SER A 199 9.63 16.09 5.18
C SER A 199 8.37 15.80 5.96
N ASP A 200 8.51 14.94 6.97
CA ASP A 200 7.53 14.82 8.05
C ASP A 200 7.66 16.07 8.92
N VAL A 201 6.74 17.00 8.77
CA VAL A 201 6.65 18.15 9.68
C VAL A 201 5.78 17.71 10.86
N PHE A 202 6.14 17.93 12.12
CA PHE A 202 7.06 18.89 12.70
C PHE A 202 8.04 18.16 13.61
N VAL A 203 9.30 18.07 13.18
CA VAL A 203 10.37 17.44 13.96
C VAL A 203 11.33 18.54 14.38
N LEU A 204 11.42 18.79 15.69
CA LEU A 204 12.18 19.90 16.27
C LEU A 204 13.32 19.38 17.16
N PRO A 205 14.42 20.13 17.32
CA PRO A 205 15.50 19.75 18.23
C PRO A 205 15.02 19.59 19.68
N LYS A 206 15.51 18.57 20.38
CA LYS A 206 15.19 18.32 21.79
C LYS A 206 15.57 19.51 22.69
N SER A 207 16.69 20.17 22.42
CA SER A 207 17.16 21.38 23.11
C SER A 207 16.20 22.56 22.93
N LEU A 208 15.72 22.79 21.70
CA LEU A 208 14.74 23.83 21.40
C LEU A 208 13.43 23.57 22.15
N ILE A 209 12.93 22.34 22.11
CA ILE A 209 11.71 21.96 22.84
C ILE A 209 11.90 22.21 24.34
N LYS A 210 13.06 21.83 24.92
CA LYS A 210 13.34 22.06 26.34
C LYS A 210 13.28 23.55 26.72
N LYS A 211 13.77 24.44 25.87
CA LYS A 211 13.85 25.89 26.13
C LYS A 211 12.51 26.62 25.87
N TYR A 212 11.76 26.20 24.85
CA TYR A 212 10.58 26.94 24.37
C TYR A 212 9.23 26.22 24.53
N SER A 213 9.20 25.00 25.08
CA SER A 213 8.00 24.12 25.08
C SER A 213 6.70 24.78 25.55
N SER A 214 6.71 25.67 26.54
CA SER A 214 5.49 26.31 27.02
C SER A 214 4.85 27.21 25.97
N MET A 215 5.65 27.83 25.11
CA MET A 215 5.18 28.76 24.07
C MET A 215 4.70 28.04 22.81
N LEU A 216 5.11 26.78 22.61
CA LEU A 216 4.75 25.97 21.44
C LEU A 216 3.37 25.32 21.55
N LYS A 217 2.74 25.40 22.72
CA LYS A 217 1.58 24.59 23.07
C LYS A 217 0.29 25.40 23.15
N ASP A 218 -0.83 24.76 22.83
CA ASP A 218 -2.18 25.25 23.15
C ASP A 218 -2.51 25.06 24.64
N ASP A 219 -3.69 25.54 25.05
CA ASP A 219 -4.20 25.42 26.41
C ASP A 219 -4.36 23.96 26.88
N GLN A 220 -4.39 23.00 25.95
CA GLN A 220 -4.45 21.56 26.21
C GLN A 220 -3.05 20.91 26.23
N GLY A 221 -1.98 21.70 26.12
CA GLY A 221 -0.59 21.21 26.16
C GLY A 221 -0.14 20.48 24.88
N ARG A 222 -0.88 20.60 23.77
CA ARG A 222 -0.55 20.05 22.45
C ARG A 222 0.23 21.09 21.66
N TRP A 223 1.15 20.66 20.81
CA TRP A 223 1.77 21.60 19.88
C TRP A 223 0.68 22.19 18.98
N SER A 224 0.74 23.48 18.68
CA SER A 224 -0.31 24.14 17.90
C SER A 224 0.27 25.13 16.89
N LEU A 225 -0.18 25.03 15.64
CA LEU A 225 0.13 26.00 14.59
C LEU A 225 -0.59 27.35 14.74
N ASP A 226 -1.43 27.50 15.77
CA ASP A 226 -2.06 28.77 16.11
C ASP A 226 -1.19 29.61 17.06
N SER A 227 -0.16 29.00 17.68
CA SER A 227 0.82 29.71 18.52
C SER A 227 1.70 30.64 17.67
N PRO A 228 1.83 31.93 18.02
CA PRO A 228 2.75 32.85 17.35
C PRO A 228 4.19 32.34 17.31
N GLU A 229 4.65 31.71 18.39
CA GLU A 229 6.00 31.15 18.49
C GLU A 229 6.17 29.90 17.63
N MET A 230 5.18 29.01 17.59
CA MET A 230 5.23 27.86 16.68
C MET A 230 5.25 28.33 15.22
N ILE A 231 4.45 29.34 14.86
CA ILE A 231 4.48 29.94 13.52
C ILE A 231 5.88 30.51 13.22
N ALA A 232 6.46 31.27 14.14
CA ALA A 232 7.78 31.88 13.97
C ALA A 232 8.88 30.82 13.81
N ILE A 233 8.88 29.78 14.64
CA ILE A 233 9.84 28.66 14.57
C ILE A 233 9.66 27.87 13.28
N THR A 234 8.43 27.64 12.84
CA THR A 234 8.15 26.94 11.59
C THR A 234 8.64 27.74 10.38
N LYS A 235 8.41 29.06 10.38
CA LYS A 235 8.94 29.96 9.36
C LYS A 235 10.48 29.93 9.34
N TYR A 236 11.11 30.07 10.50
CA TYR A 236 12.57 29.99 10.63
C TYR A 236 13.12 28.66 10.12
N MET A 237 12.51 27.54 10.52
CA MET A 237 12.93 26.20 10.12
C MET A 237 12.97 26.05 8.60
N PHE A 238 11.89 26.44 7.89
CA PHE A 238 11.87 26.39 6.44
C PHE A 238 12.85 27.37 5.80
N ASP A 239 13.03 28.54 6.40
CA ASP A 239 13.97 29.55 5.93
C ASP A 239 15.41 29.04 5.97
N ALA A 240 15.82 28.54 7.14
CA ALA A 240 17.14 28.00 7.39
C ALA A 240 17.45 26.76 6.53
N VAL A 241 16.45 25.93 6.22
CA VAL A 241 16.62 24.80 5.30
C VAL A 241 17.11 25.28 3.94
N PHE A 242 16.47 26.29 3.35
CA PHE A 242 16.83 26.75 2.01
C PHE A 242 18.01 27.72 2.00
N GLU A 243 18.36 28.34 3.13
CA GLU A 243 19.65 29.01 3.30
C GLU A 243 20.81 27.99 3.35
N ARG A 244 20.64 26.85 4.05
CA ARG A 244 21.68 25.80 4.13
C ARG A 244 21.79 24.97 2.85
N PHE A 245 20.67 24.71 2.19
CA PHE A 245 20.58 23.87 0.98
C PHE A 245 20.00 24.68 -0.20
N PRO A 246 20.72 25.71 -0.70
CA PRO A 246 20.22 26.59 -1.75
C PRO A 246 19.97 25.86 -3.08
N ASP A 247 20.61 24.71 -3.31
CA ASP A 247 20.43 23.91 -4.52
C ASP A 247 19.22 22.96 -4.45
N LEU A 248 18.66 22.68 -3.26
CA LEU A 248 17.46 21.84 -3.13
C LEU A 248 16.29 22.46 -3.92
N ASP A 249 15.60 21.69 -4.78
CA ASP A 249 14.52 22.23 -5.63
C ASP A 249 13.21 22.47 -4.86
N GLY A 250 13.01 21.75 -3.76
CA GLY A 250 11.81 21.86 -2.94
C GLY A 250 11.59 20.70 -1.97
N LEU A 251 10.39 20.68 -1.37
CA LEU A 251 10.00 19.72 -0.35
C LEU A 251 8.69 19.00 -0.71
N VAL A 252 8.61 17.74 -0.34
CA VAL A 252 7.35 17.00 -0.18
C VAL A 252 6.96 17.06 1.30
N ILE A 253 5.82 17.68 1.60
CA ILE A 253 5.36 17.89 2.98
C ILE A 253 4.34 16.81 3.34
N ARG A 254 4.59 16.08 4.43
CA ARG A 254 3.60 15.20 5.09
C ARG A 254 3.29 15.73 6.49
N THR A 255 2.01 15.68 6.87
CA THR A 255 1.50 16.01 8.21
C THR A 255 0.90 14.79 8.90
N GLY A 256 0.70 14.87 10.21
CA GLY A 256 -0.03 13.85 11.01
C GLY A 256 0.83 12.66 11.44
N GLU A 257 1.49 12.02 10.49
CA GLU A 257 2.37 10.86 10.73
C GLU A 257 3.84 11.33 10.80
N ILE A 258 4.48 11.16 11.96
CA ILE A 258 5.82 11.69 12.22
C ILE A 258 6.70 10.62 12.85
N TYR A 259 7.84 10.37 12.23
CA TYR A 259 8.83 9.41 12.70
C TYR A 259 10.11 10.09 13.13
N THR A 260 10.68 9.62 14.24
CA THR A 260 11.93 10.16 14.80
C THR A 260 13.00 9.12 15.09
N HIS A 261 12.85 7.90 14.57
CA HIS A 261 13.78 6.79 14.81
C HIS A 261 15.22 7.11 14.40
N ASP A 262 15.39 7.79 13.26
CA ASP A 262 16.71 8.04 12.66
C ASP A 262 17.27 9.45 12.93
N VAL A 263 16.63 10.22 13.83
CA VAL A 263 16.97 11.62 14.13
C VAL A 263 17.17 11.81 15.64
N PRO A 264 18.28 11.30 16.21
CA PRO A 264 18.44 11.09 17.66
C PRO A 264 18.37 12.37 18.50
N PHE A 265 18.68 13.53 17.91
CA PHE A 265 18.64 14.84 18.59
C PHE A 265 17.30 15.58 18.46
N HIS A 266 16.31 14.96 17.83
CA HIS A 266 15.02 15.58 17.54
C HIS A 266 13.86 14.84 18.20
N ARG A 267 12.70 15.52 18.27
CA ARG A 267 11.41 14.94 18.67
C ARG A 267 10.32 15.51 17.77
N GLY A 268 9.36 14.67 17.43
CA GLY A 268 8.25 15.00 16.55
C GLY A 268 6.92 15.01 17.29
N ARG A 269 6.03 15.92 16.89
CA ARG A 269 4.61 15.91 17.28
C ARG A 269 3.81 16.73 16.27
N SER A 270 2.62 16.25 15.88
CA SER A 270 1.78 16.98 14.92
C SER A 270 1.14 18.20 15.62
N PRO A 271 1.32 19.42 15.09
CA PRO A 271 0.60 20.61 15.50
C PRO A 271 -0.62 20.90 14.63
N ILE A 272 -1.02 19.95 13.78
CA ILE A 272 -2.33 19.98 13.11
C ILE A 272 -3.36 19.54 14.14
N THR A 273 -3.84 20.49 14.93
CA THR A 273 -4.75 20.26 16.06
C THR A 273 -6.14 20.86 15.86
N ASN A 274 -6.31 21.69 14.83
CA ASN A 274 -7.54 22.37 14.47
C ASN A 274 -7.88 22.16 12.98
N GLY A 275 -7.72 20.93 12.48
CA GLY A 275 -8.08 20.49 11.12
C GLY A 275 -7.81 21.55 10.03
N THR A 276 -8.89 22.05 9.43
CA THR A 276 -8.89 23.04 8.35
C THR A 276 -7.96 24.22 8.59
N GLU A 277 -8.10 24.88 9.73
CA GLU A 277 -7.38 26.10 10.07
C GLU A 277 -5.87 25.82 10.18
N SER A 278 -5.49 24.70 10.80
CA SER A 278 -4.08 24.30 10.91
C SER A 278 -3.45 24.01 9.55
N HIS A 279 -4.18 23.32 8.65
CA HIS A 279 -3.72 23.07 7.28
C HIS A 279 -3.57 24.37 6.48
N ILE A 280 -4.54 25.28 6.57
CA ILE A 280 -4.48 26.61 5.93
C ILE A 280 -3.28 27.41 6.44
N GLN A 281 -3.05 27.40 7.75
CA GLN A 281 -1.92 28.12 8.36
C GLN A 281 -0.58 27.58 7.89
N LEU A 282 -0.42 26.25 7.82
CA LEU A 282 0.78 25.63 7.26
C LEU A 282 1.00 25.99 5.79
N LEU A 283 -0.05 25.92 4.96
CA LEU A 283 0.04 26.29 3.54
C LEU A 283 0.43 27.75 3.35
N LYS A 284 -0.08 28.67 4.17
CA LYS A 284 0.34 30.09 4.15
C LYS A 284 1.82 30.27 4.50
N ILE A 285 2.33 29.55 5.51
CA ILE A 285 3.76 29.57 5.86
C ILE A 285 4.61 29.05 4.69
N LEU A 286 4.20 27.95 4.06
CA LEU A 286 4.87 27.37 2.91
C LEU A 286 4.85 28.32 1.69
N GLU A 287 3.72 29.00 1.43
CA GLU A 287 3.63 30.03 0.39
C GLU A 287 4.61 31.17 0.66
N GLU A 288 4.59 31.73 1.86
CA GLU A 288 5.44 32.86 2.24
C GLU A 288 6.94 32.53 2.15
N VAL A 289 7.37 31.47 2.82
CA VAL A 289 8.79 31.17 3.00
C VAL A 289 9.33 30.34 1.83
N VAL A 290 8.73 29.19 1.54
CA VAL A 290 9.28 28.25 0.57
C VAL A 290 9.06 28.76 -0.86
N ILE A 291 7.85 29.19 -1.18
CA ILE A 291 7.47 29.57 -2.54
C ILE A 291 7.86 31.02 -2.87
N HIS A 292 7.52 31.98 -2.02
CA HIS A 292 7.72 33.39 -2.33
C HIS A 292 9.11 33.90 -1.97
N LYS A 293 9.67 33.57 -0.79
CA LYS A 293 11.03 33.97 -0.43
C LYS A 293 12.07 33.16 -1.21
N HIS A 294 12.02 31.82 -1.11
CA HIS A 294 13.06 30.95 -1.67
C HIS A 294 12.83 30.48 -3.12
N LYS A 295 11.64 30.70 -3.68
CA LYS A 295 11.28 30.29 -5.06
C LYS A 295 11.37 28.78 -5.29
N LYS A 296 11.07 27.98 -4.27
CA LYS A 296 11.15 26.52 -4.29
C LYS A 296 9.80 25.87 -4.48
N MET A 297 9.82 24.57 -4.79
CA MET A 297 8.62 23.75 -4.97
C MET A 297 8.09 23.22 -3.63
N VAL A 298 6.77 23.13 -3.52
CA VAL A 298 6.06 22.45 -2.43
C VAL A 298 5.14 21.42 -3.04
N PHE A 299 5.41 20.15 -2.76
CA PHE A 299 4.52 19.04 -3.03
C PHE A 299 3.80 18.70 -1.71
N TYR A 300 2.57 19.15 -1.57
CA TYR A 300 1.81 19.00 -0.33
C TYR A 300 1.02 17.70 -0.37
N ARG A 301 1.43 16.69 0.39
CA ARG A 301 0.66 15.44 0.48
C ARG A 301 -0.59 15.66 1.30
N THR A 302 -1.71 15.20 0.75
CA THR A 302 -3.00 15.33 1.42
C THR A 302 -3.23 14.25 2.47
N TRP A 303 -2.51 13.12 2.38
CA TRP A 303 -2.61 12.00 3.33
C TRP A 303 -2.55 12.48 4.79
N SER A 304 -3.64 12.23 5.51
CA SER A 304 -3.85 12.63 6.90
C SER A 304 -4.86 11.69 7.56
N PHE A 305 -4.85 11.63 8.90
CA PHE A 305 -5.80 10.83 9.67
C PHE A 305 -7.13 11.55 9.97
N ASP A 306 -7.27 12.81 9.55
CA ASP A 306 -8.43 13.66 9.85
C ASP A 306 -9.41 13.81 8.66
N GLY A 307 -9.22 13.02 7.60
CA GLY A 307 -10.08 13.00 6.42
C GLY A 307 -9.71 13.98 5.30
N PHE A 308 -8.68 14.83 5.45
CA PHE A 308 -8.29 15.81 4.40
C PHE A 308 -7.99 15.15 3.03
N HIS A 309 -7.53 13.91 3.03
CA HIS A 309 -7.18 13.16 1.83
C HIS A 309 -8.36 12.49 1.11
N THR A 310 -9.53 12.38 1.74
CA THR A 310 -10.66 11.57 1.26
C THR A 310 -11.99 12.31 1.24
N ASP A 311 -12.20 13.31 2.10
CA ASP A 311 -13.43 14.11 2.11
C ASP A 311 -13.33 15.29 1.11
N PRO A 312 -14.12 15.29 0.03
CA PRO A 312 -14.13 16.39 -0.95
C PRO A 312 -14.48 17.76 -0.35
N TYR A 313 -15.37 17.80 0.65
CA TYR A 313 -15.78 19.05 1.26
C TYR A 313 -14.64 19.62 2.11
N TYR A 314 -14.07 18.81 2.99
CA TYR A 314 -12.93 19.20 3.81
C TYR A 314 -11.73 19.60 2.94
N TYR A 315 -11.41 18.80 1.92
CA TYR A 315 -10.36 19.13 0.95
C TYR A 315 -10.55 20.54 0.35
N ARG A 316 -11.76 20.87 -0.12
CA ARG A 316 -12.08 22.17 -0.70
C ARG A 316 -11.98 23.31 0.31
N GLN A 317 -12.44 23.12 1.56
CA GLN A 317 -12.33 24.13 2.60
C GLN A 317 -10.87 24.56 2.83
N VAL A 318 -9.93 23.61 2.84
CA VAL A 318 -8.50 23.90 2.96
C VAL A 318 -7.94 24.50 1.68
N THR A 319 -8.13 23.83 0.54
CA THR A 319 -7.41 24.23 -0.68
C THR A 319 -7.93 25.52 -1.31
N ASP A 320 -9.23 25.81 -1.21
CA ASP A 320 -9.80 27.03 -1.80
C ASP A 320 -9.44 28.29 -1.00
N ALA A 321 -8.98 28.16 0.24
CA ALA A 321 -8.47 29.27 1.04
C ALA A 321 -7.09 29.76 0.60
N ILE A 322 -6.40 28.98 -0.25
CA ILE A 322 -5.04 29.25 -0.74
C ILE A 322 -5.11 29.58 -2.23
N LYS A 323 -4.43 30.66 -2.66
CA LYS A 323 -4.44 31.05 -4.07
C LYS A 323 -3.63 30.03 -4.89
N PRO A 324 -4.11 29.61 -6.08
CA PRO A 324 -3.35 28.70 -6.94
C PRO A 324 -1.96 29.24 -7.28
N ASN A 325 -0.94 28.40 -7.11
CA ASN A 325 0.44 28.73 -7.42
C ASN A 325 1.12 27.55 -8.13
N LYS A 326 1.83 27.80 -9.24
CA LYS A 326 2.49 26.73 -10.03
C LYS A 326 3.67 26.05 -9.32
N ARG A 327 4.07 26.54 -8.15
CA ARG A 327 5.05 25.91 -7.25
C ARG A 327 4.42 25.13 -6.10
N LEU A 328 3.10 25.19 -5.93
CA LEU A 328 2.34 24.38 -4.98
C LEU A 328 1.58 23.30 -5.75
N VAL A 329 1.84 22.04 -5.42
CA VAL A 329 1.19 20.89 -6.07
C VAL A 329 0.65 19.95 -5.00
N MET A 330 -0.64 19.63 -5.07
CA MET A 330 -1.25 18.67 -4.16
C MET A 330 -0.88 17.24 -4.57
N VAL A 331 -0.56 16.39 -3.60
CA VAL A 331 -0.19 14.98 -3.86
C VAL A 331 -1.20 14.07 -3.20
N ILE A 332 -1.97 13.37 -4.02
CA ILE A 332 -3.20 12.67 -3.62
C ILE A 332 -3.09 11.22 -4.05
N LYS A 333 -3.31 10.27 -3.13
CA LYS A 333 -3.30 8.83 -3.46
C LYS A 333 -4.37 8.50 -4.50
N HIS A 334 -4.09 7.55 -5.39
CA HIS A 334 -5.08 7.13 -6.40
C HIS A 334 -6.36 6.51 -5.80
N THR A 335 -6.28 5.95 -4.59
CA THR A 335 -7.41 5.38 -3.84
C THR A 335 -7.89 6.33 -2.75
N ALA A 336 -9.17 6.22 -2.38
CA ALA A 336 -9.78 6.86 -1.22
C ALA A 336 -9.33 6.20 0.11
N GLY A 337 -8.02 6.12 0.34
CA GLY A 337 -7.40 5.44 1.47
C GLY A 337 -5.95 5.08 1.18
N ASP A 338 -5.42 4.06 1.84
CA ASP A 338 -4.00 3.69 1.81
C ASP A 338 -3.67 2.66 0.71
N PHE A 339 -3.88 3.03 -0.55
CA PHE A 339 -3.60 2.19 -1.72
C PHE A 339 -4.38 0.88 -1.84
N TRP A 340 -5.31 0.59 -0.91
CA TRP A 340 -6.15 -0.59 -0.97
C TRP A 340 -7.02 -0.59 -2.22
N ARG A 341 -6.88 -1.65 -3.00
CA ARG A 341 -7.45 -1.75 -4.34
C ARG A 341 -8.99 -1.69 -4.37
N THR A 342 -9.67 -2.23 -3.37
CA THR A 342 -11.15 -2.25 -3.32
C THR A 342 -11.77 -0.94 -2.84
N LEU A 343 -10.97 0.06 -2.50
CA LEU A 343 -11.50 1.38 -2.20
C LEU A 343 -11.74 2.16 -3.50
N PRO A 344 -12.72 3.09 -3.52
CA PRO A 344 -12.95 3.95 -4.67
C PRO A 344 -11.69 4.69 -5.11
N PHE A 345 -11.65 5.05 -6.39
CA PHE A 345 -10.71 6.06 -6.87
C PHE A 345 -10.92 7.35 -6.06
N ASN A 346 -9.84 8.01 -5.66
CA ASN A 346 -9.93 9.05 -4.64
C ASN A 346 -10.85 10.21 -5.08
N PRO A 347 -11.93 10.53 -4.34
CA PRO A 347 -12.93 11.51 -4.76
C PRO A 347 -12.43 12.96 -4.68
N THR A 348 -11.26 13.20 -4.08
CA THR A 348 -10.58 14.51 -4.08
C THR A 348 -9.75 14.75 -5.36
N LEU A 349 -9.57 13.73 -6.20
CA LEU A 349 -8.88 13.86 -7.48
C LEU A 349 -9.75 14.59 -8.50
N GLY A 350 -9.15 15.62 -9.12
CA GLY A 350 -9.79 16.40 -10.16
C GLY A 350 -10.71 17.51 -9.68
N ILE A 351 -10.83 17.72 -8.36
CA ILE A 351 -11.51 18.88 -7.78
C ILE A 351 -10.49 19.88 -7.22
N GLY A 352 -10.91 21.14 -7.09
CA GLY A 352 -10.07 22.20 -6.53
C GLY A 352 -9.67 23.21 -7.59
N SER A 353 -8.60 23.95 -7.32
CA SER A 353 -8.01 24.93 -8.24
C SER A 353 -6.48 24.83 -8.33
N HIS A 354 -5.86 23.94 -7.55
CA HIS A 354 -4.42 23.72 -7.53
C HIS A 354 -4.00 22.62 -8.48
N ASP A 355 -2.78 22.74 -9.02
CA ASP A 355 -2.13 21.64 -9.73
C ASP A 355 -2.01 20.44 -8.77
N PHE A 356 -2.20 19.23 -9.27
CA PHE A 356 -2.06 18.01 -8.47
C PHE A 356 -1.31 16.89 -9.19
N MET A 357 -0.78 15.97 -8.39
CA MET A 357 -0.22 14.70 -8.83
C MET A 357 -0.92 13.54 -8.12
N VAL A 358 -0.98 12.41 -8.82
CA VAL A 358 -1.51 11.18 -8.24
C VAL A 358 -0.37 10.36 -7.65
N GLU A 359 -0.50 9.99 -6.37
CA GLU A 359 0.43 9.13 -5.65
C GLU A 359 0.04 7.65 -5.81
N ILE A 360 1.02 6.81 -6.19
CA ILE A 360 0.81 5.40 -6.55
C ILE A 360 1.89 4.53 -5.92
N GLN A 361 1.48 3.51 -5.17
CA GLN A 361 2.38 2.49 -4.63
C GLN A 361 2.55 1.32 -5.60
N CYS A 362 3.80 1.06 -6.01
CA CYS A 362 4.15 0.02 -7.00
C CYS A 362 4.57 -1.30 -6.36
N GLN A 363 5.04 -1.29 -5.11
CA GLN A 363 5.42 -2.49 -4.35
C GLN A 363 4.22 -3.25 -3.77
N ARG A 364 3.08 -2.56 -3.56
CA ARG A 364 1.83 -3.13 -3.04
C ARG A 364 1.99 -3.75 -1.64
N GLU A 365 2.22 -2.87 -0.67
CA GLU A 365 2.43 -3.17 0.76
C GLU A 365 1.46 -4.21 1.32
N TYR A 366 0.16 -4.00 1.13
CA TYR A 366 -0.89 -4.86 1.67
C TYR A 366 -1.15 -6.13 0.86
N GLU A 367 -0.53 -6.26 -0.31
CA GLU A 367 -0.84 -7.27 -1.31
C GLU A 367 0.43 -8.01 -1.74
N GLY A 368 1.20 -8.47 -0.75
CA GLY A 368 2.38 -9.29 -0.98
C GLY A 368 3.72 -8.54 -1.01
N LYS A 369 3.71 -7.20 -1.05
CA LYS A 369 4.89 -6.33 -0.91
C LYS A 369 6.06 -6.69 -1.87
N GLY A 370 5.71 -7.18 -3.06
CA GLY A 370 6.66 -7.61 -4.10
C GLY A 370 7.20 -9.04 -3.94
N ALA A 371 6.79 -9.77 -2.89
CA ALA A 371 7.21 -11.16 -2.68
C ALA A 371 6.56 -12.14 -3.67
N ILE A 372 5.39 -11.77 -4.18
CA ILE A 372 4.58 -12.53 -5.14
C ILE A 372 4.26 -11.65 -6.37
N PRO A 373 3.92 -12.22 -7.53
CA PRO A 373 3.48 -11.42 -8.67
C PRO A 373 2.22 -10.63 -8.32
N ASN A 374 2.24 -9.31 -8.43
CA ASN A 374 1.03 -8.48 -8.26
C ASN A 374 1.10 -7.24 -9.15
N TYR A 375 0.22 -7.17 -10.15
CA TYR A 375 0.22 -6.13 -11.16
C TYR A 375 -1.06 -5.30 -11.16
N VAL A 376 -0.96 -4.03 -10.79
CA VAL A 376 -2.14 -3.15 -10.66
C VAL A 376 -2.19 -2.03 -11.68
N MET A 377 -1.16 -1.84 -12.52
CA MET A 377 -1.11 -0.67 -13.41
C MET A 377 -2.20 -0.64 -14.47
N LYS A 378 -2.73 -1.79 -14.91
CA LYS A 378 -3.94 -1.81 -15.74
C LYS A 378 -5.12 -1.12 -15.03
N GLY A 379 -5.35 -1.49 -13.76
CA GLY A 379 -6.41 -0.90 -12.95
C GLY A 379 -6.19 0.58 -12.64
N VAL A 380 -4.96 0.95 -12.28
CA VAL A 380 -4.61 2.36 -12.00
C VAL A 380 -4.75 3.24 -13.24
N ILE A 381 -4.28 2.78 -14.41
CA ILE A 381 -4.26 3.57 -15.64
C ILE A 381 -5.62 3.58 -16.34
N GLU A 382 -6.31 2.43 -16.40
CA GLU A 382 -7.50 2.23 -17.23
C GLU A 382 -8.79 1.97 -16.43
N GLY A 383 -8.68 1.77 -15.11
CA GLY A 383 -9.78 1.49 -14.19
C GLY A 383 -9.78 0.05 -13.70
N PHE A 384 -10.06 -0.15 -12.40
CA PHE A 384 -10.26 -1.47 -11.81
C PHE A 384 -11.64 -2.04 -12.13
N ASP A 385 -11.72 -3.35 -12.38
CA ASP A 385 -12.96 -4.03 -12.74
C ASP A 385 -14.04 -3.86 -11.66
N GLU A 386 -13.64 -3.91 -10.39
CA GLU A 386 -14.51 -3.80 -9.23
C GLU A 386 -15.00 -2.36 -8.94
N ASN A 387 -14.40 -1.34 -9.56
CA ASN A 387 -14.78 0.08 -9.44
C ASN A 387 -15.47 0.62 -10.70
N VAL A 388 -15.69 -0.22 -11.72
CA VAL A 388 -16.22 0.21 -13.03
C VAL A 388 -17.62 0.86 -12.95
N LEU A 389 -18.34 0.66 -11.85
CA LEU A 389 -19.66 1.26 -11.61
C LEU A 389 -19.65 2.51 -10.72
N ASP A 390 -18.49 2.90 -10.18
CA ASP A 390 -18.38 4.06 -9.29
C ASP A 390 -18.71 5.38 -10.00
N ASP A 391 -19.11 6.43 -9.29
CA ASP A 391 -19.32 7.74 -9.89
C ASP A 391 -17.98 8.51 -9.99
N GLY A 392 -17.84 9.39 -10.99
CA GLY A 392 -16.65 10.24 -11.16
C GLY A 392 -15.47 9.55 -11.88
N PRO A 393 -14.26 10.16 -11.82
CA PRO A 393 -13.04 9.56 -12.36
C PRO A 393 -12.71 8.24 -11.68
N LYS A 394 -12.17 7.27 -12.43
CA LYS A 394 -11.89 5.91 -11.94
C LYS A 394 -10.45 5.47 -12.17
N SER A 395 -9.69 6.31 -12.87
CA SER A 395 -8.38 5.95 -13.40
C SER A 395 -7.57 7.20 -13.75
N LEU A 396 -6.26 7.02 -13.98
CA LEU A 396 -5.42 8.09 -14.49
C LEU A 396 -5.84 8.55 -15.90
N ARG A 397 -6.39 7.64 -16.72
CA ARG A 397 -6.89 7.98 -18.07
C ARG A 397 -8.04 8.98 -18.02
N ASP A 398 -8.92 8.87 -17.03
CA ASP A 398 -10.05 9.80 -16.86
C ASP A 398 -9.59 11.20 -16.47
N LEU A 399 -8.43 11.32 -15.80
CA LEU A 399 -7.85 12.60 -15.39
C LEU A 399 -7.10 13.32 -16.50
N ARG A 400 -6.78 12.66 -17.63
CA ARG A 400 -5.95 13.23 -18.71
C ARG A 400 -6.50 14.54 -19.29
N GLY A 401 -7.82 14.70 -19.31
CA GLY A 401 -8.48 15.92 -19.79
C GLY A 401 -8.50 17.07 -18.77
N ASN A 402 -8.05 16.84 -17.53
CA ASN A 402 -8.05 17.84 -16.48
C ASN A 402 -6.74 18.63 -16.50
N GLU A 403 -6.82 19.94 -16.74
CA GLU A 403 -5.64 20.82 -16.79
C GLU A 403 -4.89 20.92 -15.46
N LEU A 404 -5.54 20.60 -14.32
CA LEU A 404 -4.89 20.57 -13.01
C LEU A 404 -4.08 19.29 -12.78
N PHE A 405 -4.32 18.22 -13.55
CA PHE A 405 -3.56 16.98 -13.44
C PHE A 405 -2.18 17.17 -14.09
N GLN A 406 -1.14 17.27 -13.27
CA GLN A 406 0.21 17.60 -13.73
C GLN A 406 1.20 16.43 -13.67
N GLY A 407 0.88 15.33 -12.99
CA GLY A 407 1.88 14.30 -12.79
C GLY A 407 1.54 13.13 -11.88
N VAL A 408 2.54 12.29 -11.66
CA VAL A 408 2.47 11.14 -10.76
C VAL A 408 3.65 11.15 -9.79
N LEU A 409 3.41 10.66 -8.57
CA LEU A 409 4.44 10.29 -7.61
C LEU A 409 4.40 8.77 -7.43
N ALA A 410 5.37 8.08 -8.02
CA ALA A 410 5.52 6.64 -7.89
C ALA A 410 6.28 6.31 -6.59
N TRP A 411 5.84 5.27 -5.89
CA TRP A 411 6.62 4.60 -4.86
C TRP A 411 7.07 3.24 -5.40
N PRO A 412 8.24 3.14 -6.06
CA PRO A 412 8.81 1.86 -6.46
C PRO A 412 9.01 0.93 -5.26
N ARG A 413 9.49 1.47 -4.14
CA ARG A 413 9.82 0.74 -2.92
C ARG A 413 9.35 1.48 -1.69
N GLY A 414 8.99 0.68 -0.68
CA GLY A 414 8.52 1.12 0.62
C GLY A 414 6.99 1.11 0.75
N GLY A 415 6.54 1.46 1.95
CA GLY A 415 5.20 1.17 2.44
C GLY A 415 5.27 -0.05 3.36
N GLY A 416 4.72 0.09 4.56
CA GLY A 416 4.64 -0.95 5.58
C GLY A 416 5.98 -1.28 6.20
N TRP A 417 5.94 -1.70 7.46
CA TRP A 417 7.08 -2.09 8.26
C TRP A 417 7.47 -3.54 7.96
N HIS A 418 8.65 -3.98 8.39
CA HIS A 418 9.06 -5.38 8.30
C HIS A 418 8.96 -5.98 6.88
N GLY A 419 8.79 -7.30 6.80
CA GLY A 419 8.64 -8.02 5.55
C GLY A 419 7.26 -7.90 4.88
N PRO A 420 6.97 -8.76 3.88
CA PRO A 420 7.95 -9.63 3.29
C PRO A 420 8.97 -8.80 2.50
N TYR A 421 10.25 -9.10 2.69
CA TYR A 421 11.33 -8.48 1.93
C TYR A 421 11.52 -9.27 0.63
N PRO A 422 11.33 -8.64 -0.54
CA PRO A 422 11.41 -9.35 -1.80
C PRO A 422 12.86 -9.71 -2.15
N ALA A 423 13.05 -10.95 -2.59
CA ALA A 423 14.34 -11.44 -3.06
C ALA A 423 14.75 -10.84 -4.42
N ASN A 424 13.77 -10.40 -5.22
CA ASN A 424 13.98 -9.80 -6.53
C ASN A 424 12.90 -8.73 -6.81
N GLU A 425 13.24 -7.72 -7.61
CA GLU A 425 12.34 -6.60 -7.91
C GLU A 425 11.51 -6.79 -9.18
N LEU A 426 11.60 -7.92 -9.90
CA LEU A 426 10.86 -8.17 -11.16
C LEU A 426 9.36 -7.83 -11.02
N TRP A 427 8.72 -8.23 -9.93
CA TRP A 427 7.29 -7.98 -9.76
C TRP A 427 6.94 -6.53 -9.51
N ILE A 428 7.88 -5.79 -8.92
CA ILE A 428 7.78 -4.35 -8.71
C ILE A 428 8.03 -3.62 -10.03
N ASP A 429 9.01 -4.10 -10.83
CA ASP A 429 9.36 -3.56 -12.14
C ASP A 429 8.17 -3.51 -13.08
N MET A 430 7.31 -4.55 -13.09
CA MET A 430 6.07 -4.56 -13.88
C MET A 430 5.24 -3.29 -13.66
N ASN A 431 5.10 -2.88 -12.40
CA ASN A 431 4.32 -1.69 -12.06
C ASN A 431 5.09 -0.39 -12.37
N VAL A 432 6.35 -0.31 -11.97
CA VAL A 432 7.15 0.92 -12.13
C VAL A 432 7.39 1.26 -13.60
N GLU A 433 7.76 0.27 -14.41
CA GLU A 433 8.14 0.47 -15.80
C GLU A 433 6.94 0.88 -16.67
N VAL A 434 5.76 0.29 -16.42
CA VAL A 434 4.53 0.69 -17.11
C VAL A 434 4.10 2.09 -16.70
N LEU A 435 4.08 2.39 -15.40
CA LEU A 435 3.69 3.71 -14.89
C LEU A 435 4.62 4.82 -15.41
N ALA A 436 5.94 4.61 -15.35
CA ALA A 436 6.93 5.59 -15.79
C ALA A 436 6.82 5.91 -17.29
N ARG A 437 6.52 4.90 -18.13
CA ARG A 437 6.27 5.12 -19.56
C ARG A 437 4.93 5.77 -19.83
N TRP A 438 3.89 5.37 -19.11
CA TRP A 438 2.58 5.99 -19.25
C TRP A 438 2.66 7.48 -18.89
N ALA A 439 3.38 7.84 -17.84
CA ALA A 439 3.59 9.24 -17.47
C ALA A 439 4.35 10.05 -18.53
N GLN A 440 5.18 9.40 -19.36
CA GLN A 440 5.82 10.04 -20.53
C GLN A 440 4.89 10.09 -21.76
N ARG A 441 3.97 9.13 -21.88
CA ARG A 441 3.13 8.89 -23.07
C ARG A 441 1.69 8.57 -22.62
N PRO A 442 0.96 9.53 -22.02
CA PRO A 442 -0.32 9.25 -21.33
C PRO A 442 -1.48 8.89 -22.28
N ASN A 443 -1.24 8.89 -23.59
CA ASN A 443 -2.18 8.45 -24.61
C ASN A 443 -2.03 6.97 -24.99
N GLU A 444 -0.92 6.33 -24.64
CA GLU A 444 -0.72 4.92 -24.96
C GLU A 444 -1.56 4.02 -24.05
N LYS A 445 -1.93 2.85 -24.57
CA LYS A 445 -2.63 1.84 -23.79
C LYS A 445 -1.66 1.19 -22.81
N GLU A 446 -2.17 0.77 -21.66
CA GLU A 446 -1.36 0.03 -20.69
C GLU A 446 -0.70 -1.19 -21.34
N GLU A 447 -1.46 -1.94 -22.11
CA GLU A 447 -1.00 -3.17 -22.75
C GLU A 447 0.20 -2.96 -23.67
N ASP A 448 0.17 -1.92 -24.50
CA ASP A 448 1.27 -1.57 -25.42
C ASP A 448 2.54 -1.22 -24.64
N LEU A 449 2.38 -0.53 -23.50
CA LEU A 449 3.48 -0.15 -22.61
C LEU A 449 4.09 -1.36 -21.89
N PHE A 450 3.25 -2.31 -21.47
CA PHE A 450 3.69 -3.56 -20.86
C PHE A 450 4.52 -4.37 -21.86
N PHE A 451 4.00 -4.61 -23.07
CA PHE A 451 4.73 -5.33 -24.12
C PHE A 451 6.04 -4.64 -24.49
N TYR A 452 6.02 -3.30 -24.63
CA TYR A 452 7.23 -2.55 -24.89
C TYR A 452 8.29 -2.75 -23.80
N TRP A 453 7.91 -2.68 -22.51
CA TRP A 453 8.85 -2.91 -21.41
C TRP A 453 9.46 -4.32 -21.48
N VAL A 454 8.63 -5.35 -21.59
CA VAL A 454 9.11 -6.73 -21.60
C VAL A 454 10.04 -6.99 -22.78
N GLN A 455 9.70 -6.51 -23.98
CA GLN A 455 10.51 -6.77 -25.17
C GLN A 455 11.77 -5.93 -25.24
N ARG A 456 11.72 -4.66 -24.79
CA ARG A 456 12.82 -3.70 -24.99
C ARG A 456 13.73 -3.54 -23.78
N LYS A 457 13.25 -3.81 -22.57
CA LYS A 457 14.07 -3.72 -21.35
C LYS A 457 14.39 -5.09 -20.77
N LEU A 458 13.40 -5.97 -20.67
CA LEU A 458 13.63 -7.33 -20.18
C LEU A 458 14.23 -8.24 -21.27
N GLY A 459 14.14 -7.83 -22.53
CA GLY A 459 14.78 -8.51 -23.66
C GLY A 459 14.14 -9.84 -24.03
N LEU A 460 12.86 -10.01 -23.71
CA LEU A 460 12.10 -11.23 -24.02
C LEU A 460 11.38 -11.10 -25.36
N ASP A 461 11.05 -12.24 -25.99
CA ASP A 461 10.26 -12.26 -27.22
C ASP A 461 8.77 -11.96 -26.96
N TYR A 462 8.00 -11.84 -28.04
CA TYR A 462 6.57 -11.52 -27.95
C TYR A 462 5.76 -12.60 -27.22
N GLU A 463 6.05 -13.89 -27.45
CA GLU A 463 5.34 -14.98 -26.78
C GLU A 463 5.62 -14.99 -25.28
N SER A 464 6.87 -14.81 -24.87
CA SER A 464 7.25 -14.64 -23.47
C SER A 464 6.57 -13.42 -22.85
N ALA A 465 6.46 -12.31 -23.60
CA ALA A 465 5.76 -11.12 -23.13
C ALA A 465 4.25 -11.35 -22.95
N ARG A 466 3.61 -12.10 -23.85
CA ARG A 466 2.19 -12.48 -23.75
C ARG A 466 1.94 -13.34 -22.52
N ASN A 467 2.78 -14.35 -22.30
CA ASN A 467 2.68 -15.23 -21.14
C ASN A 467 2.99 -14.48 -19.83
N LEU A 468 3.98 -13.58 -19.80
CA LEU A 468 4.26 -12.76 -18.62
C LEU A 468 3.11 -11.79 -18.30
N ARG A 469 2.43 -11.26 -19.32
CA ARG A 469 1.22 -10.45 -19.12
C ARG A 469 0.06 -11.28 -18.59
N GLU A 470 -0.08 -12.52 -19.05
CA GLU A 470 -1.09 -13.45 -18.52
C GLU A 470 -0.86 -13.72 -17.03
N ILE A 471 0.40 -13.97 -16.62
CA ILE A 471 0.78 -14.08 -15.20
C ILE A 471 0.36 -12.81 -14.44
N ALA A 472 0.70 -11.63 -14.95
CA ALA A 472 0.39 -10.35 -14.32
C ALA A 472 -1.13 -10.15 -14.11
N LEU A 473 -1.96 -10.48 -15.09
CA LEU A 473 -3.42 -10.33 -15.01
C LEU A 473 -4.08 -11.38 -14.10
N LEU A 474 -3.63 -12.64 -14.20
CA LEU A 474 -4.12 -13.70 -13.32
C LEU A 474 -3.76 -13.41 -11.86
N SER A 475 -2.52 -12.96 -11.60
CA SER A 475 -2.07 -12.65 -10.26
C SER A 475 -2.84 -11.47 -9.65
N ALA A 476 -3.11 -10.42 -10.44
CA ALA A 476 -3.96 -9.32 -10.01
C ALA A 476 -5.36 -9.80 -9.61
N ARG A 477 -5.97 -10.71 -10.38
CA ARG A 477 -7.31 -11.25 -10.05
C ARG A 477 -7.25 -12.19 -8.85
N GLY A 478 -6.24 -13.05 -8.75
CA GLY A 478 -6.00 -13.93 -7.61
C GLY A 478 -5.81 -13.15 -6.32
N THR A 479 -5.07 -12.04 -6.34
CA THR A 479 -4.91 -11.14 -5.19
C THR A 479 -6.24 -10.50 -4.79
N LEU A 480 -7.03 -9.98 -5.73
CA LEU A 480 -8.32 -9.36 -5.43
C LEU A 480 -9.24 -10.34 -4.68
N LEU A 481 -9.40 -11.54 -5.21
CA LEU A 481 -10.32 -12.54 -4.66
C LEU A 481 -9.75 -13.23 -3.40
N GLY A 482 -8.43 -13.28 -3.27
CA GLY A 482 -7.76 -13.94 -2.15
C GLY A 482 -7.61 -13.04 -0.92
N HIS A 483 -7.25 -11.77 -1.12
CA HIS A 483 -7.02 -10.81 -0.04
C HIS A 483 -8.28 -10.01 0.32
N TYR A 484 -9.09 -9.64 -0.67
CA TYR A 484 -10.37 -8.92 -0.45
C TYR A 484 -11.56 -9.85 -0.65
N SER A 485 -12.77 -9.30 -0.71
CA SER A 485 -13.93 -10.01 -1.22
C SER A 485 -14.91 -9.09 -1.93
N LEU A 486 -15.48 -9.57 -3.04
CA LEU A 486 -16.52 -8.90 -3.83
C LEU A 486 -17.93 -9.25 -3.33
N ASP A 487 -18.08 -10.39 -2.66
CA ASP A 487 -19.32 -10.79 -1.98
C ASP A 487 -19.54 -10.02 -0.67
N HIS A 488 -18.45 -9.80 0.09
CA HIS A 488 -18.45 -8.99 1.31
C HIS A 488 -17.24 -8.05 1.35
N GLN A 489 -17.46 -6.74 1.41
CA GLN A 489 -16.37 -5.79 1.54
C GLN A 489 -15.71 -5.93 2.92
N ILE A 490 -14.48 -6.45 2.94
CA ILE A 490 -13.65 -6.55 4.15
C ILE A 490 -13.39 -5.14 4.68
N MET A 491 -13.79 -4.89 5.93
CA MET A 491 -13.66 -3.59 6.56
C MET A 491 -12.30 -3.40 7.21
N ASN A 492 -11.74 -4.44 7.84
CA ASN A 492 -10.39 -4.38 8.40
C ASN A 492 -9.33 -4.69 7.33
N LEU A 493 -9.16 -3.77 6.38
CA LEU A 493 -8.21 -3.90 5.26
C LEU A 493 -6.75 -4.18 5.67
N PRO A 494 -6.25 -3.72 6.84
CA PRO A 494 -4.93 -4.09 7.36
C PRO A 494 -4.77 -5.52 7.90
N TRP A 495 -5.72 -6.44 7.68
CA TRP A 495 -5.64 -7.80 8.25
C TRP A 495 -4.43 -8.62 7.76
N THR A 496 -3.81 -8.27 6.64
CA THR A 496 -2.47 -8.76 6.24
C THR A 496 -1.39 -7.67 6.20
N ARG A 497 -1.44 -6.71 7.12
CA ARG A 497 -0.45 -5.63 7.20
C ARG A 497 0.97 -6.19 7.29
N ASP A 498 1.89 -5.56 6.56
CA ASP A 498 3.30 -5.95 6.48
C ASP A 498 3.48 -7.40 5.99
N PHE A 499 3.79 -8.31 6.91
CA PHE A 499 3.91 -9.75 6.67
C PHE A 499 3.04 -10.58 7.60
N PHE A 500 2.09 -9.97 8.31
CA PHE A 500 1.24 -10.67 9.27
C PHE A 500 -0.03 -11.21 8.60
N ILE A 501 -0.65 -12.23 9.21
CA ILE A 501 -1.94 -12.78 8.76
C ILE A 501 -2.87 -12.84 9.99
N GLY A 502 -3.77 -11.87 10.06
CA GLY A 502 -4.77 -11.75 11.12
C GLY A 502 -5.83 -12.85 11.07
N GLY A 503 -6.37 -13.19 12.23
CA GLY A 503 -7.38 -14.23 12.42
C GLY A 503 -8.72 -13.72 12.93
N ALA A 504 -9.67 -14.63 13.08
CA ALA A 504 -11.02 -14.43 13.60
C ALA A 504 -11.06 -14.15 15.10
N ASP A 505 -9.96 -14.43 15.80
CA ASP A 505 -9.71 -14.05 17.19
C ASP A 505 -9.46 -12.55 17.36
N ALA A 506 -8.99 -11.87 16.31
CA ALA A 506 -8.68 -10.44 16.32
C ALA A 506 -9.12 -9.75 15.01
N ALA A 507 -8.20 -9.60 14.04
CA ALA A 507 -8.39 -8.71 12.89
C ALA A 507 -9.65 -8.99 12.06
N LEU A 508 -10.00 -10.26 11.84
CA LEU A 508 -11.12 -10.64 10.97
C LEU A 508 -12.43 -10.88 11.72
N LYS A 509 -12.43 -10.78 13.06
CA LYS A 509 -13.59 -11.11 13.90
C LYS A 509 -14.87 -10.39 13.49
N ALA A 510 -14.79 -9.08 13.28
CA ALA A 510 -15.95 -8.26 12.93
C ALA A 510 -16.49 -8.57 11.53
N ASP A 511 -15.58 -8.72 10.56
CA ASP A 511 -15.94 -9.07 9.19
C ASP A 511 -16.56 -10.47 9.09
N PHE A 512 -15.98 -11.46 9.78
CA PHE A 512 -16.52 -12.82 9.79
C PHE A 512 -17.89 -12.89 10.47
N ASN A 513 -18.07 -12.14 11.57
CA ASN A 513 -19.38 -12.01 12.19
C ASN A 513 -20.43 -11.42 11.23
N ALA A 514 -20.05 -10.44 10.40
CA ALA A 514 -20.92 -9.84 9.40
C ALA A 514 -21.24 -10.83 8.27
N ILE A 515 -20.23 -11.52 7.73
CA ILE A 515 -20.39 -12.56 6.70
C ILE A 515 -21.40 -13.63 7.14
N ILE A 516 -21.27 -14.14 8.37
CA ILE A 516 -22.21 -15.14 8.92
C ILE A 516 -23.62 -14.55 9.06
N ASN A 517 -23.74 -13.34 9.61
CA ASN A 517 -25.04 -12.68 9.78
C ASN A 517 -25.77 -12.41 8.44
N GLU A 518 -25.01 -12.18 7.38
CA GLU A 518 -25.53 -11.92 6.04
C GLU A 518 -25.77 -13.21 5.23
N GLY A 519 -25.39 -14.38 5.76
CA GLY A 519 -25.54 -15.67 5.09
C GLY A 519 -24.60 -15.82 3.89
N LEU A 520 -23.43 -15.20 3.94
CA LEU A 520 -22.48 -15.12 2.82
C LEU A 520 -21.30 -16.11 2.92
N VAL A 521 -21.30 -17.01 3.92
CA VAL A 521 -20.18 -17.92 4.20
C VAL A 521 -19.75 -18.72 2.96
N ASP A 522 -20.67 -19.42 2.31
CA ASP A 522 -20.31 -20.27 1.16
C ASP A 522 -19.88 -19.45 -0.06
N ALA A 523 -20.44 -18.25 -0.23
CA ALA A 523 -20.07 -17.34 -1.33
C ALA A 523 -18.62 -16.86 -1.15
N VAL A 524 -18.28 -16.31 0.02
CA VAL A 524 -16.92 -15.83 0.28
C VAL A 524 -15.89 -16.97 0.25
N LEU A 525 -16.25 -18.17 0.71
CA LEU A 525 -15.36 -19.34 0.64
C LEU A 525 -15.15 -19.82 -0.80
N SER A 526 -16.19 -19.75 -1.64
CA SER A 526 -16.07 -20.06 -3.08
C SER A 526 -15.19 -19.06 -3.81
N GLU A 527 -15.25 -17.79 -3.42
CA GLU A 527 -14.38 -16.76 -3.95
C GLU A 527 -12.90 -17.00 -3.58
N LYS A 528 -12.63 -17.40 -2.34
CA LYS A 528 -11.28 -17.78 -1.89
C LYS A 528 -10.76 -19.03 -2.60
N ALA A 529 -11.62 -20.01 -2.86
CA ALA A 529 -11.29 -21.17 -3.68
C ALA A 529 -10.93 -20.78 -5.13
N LEU A 530 -11.71 -19.87 -5.74
CA LEU A 530 -11.42 -19.35 -7.07
C LEU A 530 -10.09 -18.57 -7.10
N ALA A 531 -9.76 -17.83 -6.04
CA ALA A 531 -8.45 -17.18 -5.92
C ALA A 531 -7.31 -18.19 -6.02
N VAL A 532 -7.36 -19.28 -5.25
CA VAL A 532 -6.34 -20.36 -5.28
C VAL A 532 -6.26 -21.01 -6.66
N TYR A 533 -7.41 -21.30 -7.27
CA TYR A 533 -7.44 -21.85 -8.63
C TYR A 533 -6.73 -20.93 -9.64
N LEU A 534 -6.94 -19.61 -9.58
CA LEU A 534 -6.25 -18.66 -10.44
C LEU A 534 -4.73 -18.67 -10.19
N TRP A 535 -4.29 -18.78 -8.94
CA TRP A 535 -2.87 -18.92 -8.60
C TRP A 535 -2.26 -20.22 -9.17
N GLU A 536 -2.98 -21.33 -9.08
CA GLU A 536 -2.57 -22.63 -9.64
C GLU A 536 -2.51 -22.64 -11.17
N MET A 537 -3.12 -21.66 -11.85
CA MET A 537 -2.99 -21.50 -13.30
C MET A 537 -1.66 -20.86 -13.71
N LEU A 538 -1.01 -20.04 -12.88
CA LEU A 538 0.21 -19.28 -13.24
C LEU A 538 1.40 -20.14 -13.72
N PRO A 539 1.67 -21.34 -13.16
CA PRO A 539 2.72 -22.23 -13.68
C PRO A 539 2.56 -22.58 -15.17
N GLY A 540 1.33 -22.53 -15.71
CA GLY A 540 1.03 -22.69 -17.13
C GLY A 540 1.80 -21.71 -18.01
N PRO A 541 1.43 -20.42 -18.04
CA PRO A 541 2.12 -19.39 -18.80
C PRO A 541 3.59 -19.21 -18.35
N ALA A 542 3.92 -19.37 -17.08
CA ALA A 542 5.30 -19.22 -16.58
C ALA A 542 6.30 -20.17 -17.28
N ARG A 543 5.89 -21.39 -17.64
CA ARG A 543 6.72 -22.33 -18.41
C ARG A 543 7.11 -21.83 -19.81
N TYR A 544 6.33 -20.90 -20.37
CA TYR A 544 6.53 -20.32 -21.70
C TYR A 544 7.18 -18.94 -21.67
N VAL A 545 7.62 -18.47 -20.50
CA VAL A 545 8.46 -17.26 -20.39
C VAL A 545 9.93 -17.66 -20.40
N HIS A 546 10.63 -17.30 -21.47
CA HIS A 546 12.02 -17.71 -21.70
C HIS A 546 13.04 -16.72 -21.11
N PHE A 547 13.25 -16.79 -19.80
CA PHE A 547 14.32 -16.03 -19.14
C PHE A 547 15.70 -16.59 -19.48
N LYS A 548 16.64 -15.71 -19.85
CA LYS A 548 18.05 -16.08 -20.05
C LYS A 548 18.79 -16.29 -18.73
N ASP A 549 18.40 -15.53 -17.71
CA ASP A 549 18.96 -15.62 -16.37
C ASP A 549 18.28 -16.76 -15.59
N ARG A 550 19.09 -17.76 -15.23
CA ARG A 550 18.64 -18.91 -14.45
C ARG A 550 18.15 -18.52 -13.06
N LYS A 551 18.80 -17.56 -12.38
CA LYS A 551 18.37 -17.10 -11.06
C LYS A 551 17.01 -16.42 -11.12
N LEU A 552 16.78 -15.61 -12.16
CA LEU A 552 15.49 -14.98 -12.40
C LEU A 552 14.39 -16.02 -12.66
N ARG A 553 14.71 -17.08 -13.42
CA ARG A 553 13.78 -18.19 -13.64
C ARG A 553 13.43 -18.91 -12.34
N GLU A 554 14.42 -19.25 -11.52
CA GLU A 554 14.24 -19.90 -10.22
C GLU A 554 13.41 -19.00 -9.26
N PHE A 555 13.70 -17.70 -9.21
CA PHE A 555 12.89 -16.73 -8.46
C PHE A 555 11.42 -16.72 -8.91
N VAL A 556 11.15 -16.68 -10.22
CA VAL A 556 9.76 -16.67 -10.73
C VAL A 556 9.01 -17.92 -10.31
N ASP A 557 9.63 -19.09 -10.42
CA ASP A 557 9.01 -20.35 -10.05
C ASP A 557 8.71 -20.43 -8.54
N HIS A 558 9.70 -20.08 -7.71
CA HIS A 558 9.51 -20.07 -6.26
C HIS A 558 8.52 -19.01 -5.78
N SER A 559 8.49 -17.84 -6.42
CA SER A 559 7.54 -16.76 -6.08
C SER A 559 6.10 -17.11 -6.47
N ILE A 560 5.90 -17.87 -7.56
CA ILE A 560 4.58 -18.42 -7.91
C ILE A 560 4.17 -19.52 -6.92
N GLU A 561 5.08 -20.44 -6.55
CA GLU A 561 4.80 -21.47 -5.54
C GLU A 561 4.46 -20.85 -4.18
N TYR A 562 5.20 -19.82 -3.78
CA TYR A 562 4.88 -18.98 -2.63
C TYR A 562 3.42 -18.54 -2.71
N ALA A 563 3.02 -17.86 -3.79
CA ALA A 563 1.69 -17.28 -3.90
C ALA A 563 0.59 -18.34 -3.77
N ILE A 564 0.75 -19.48 -4.45
CA ILE A 564 -0.19 -20.62 -4.37
C ILE A 564 -0.35 -21.06 -2.91
N LEU A 565 0.75 -21.26 -2.19
CA LEU A 565 0.72 -21.70 -0.80
C LEU A 565 0.14 -20.64 0.14
N LEU A 566 0.52 -19.36 0.01
CA LEU A 566 -0.02 -18.27 0.81
C LEU A 566 -1.55 -18.18 0.67
N TYR A 567 -2.06 -18.16 -0.56
CA TYR A 567 -3.50 -18.07 -0.77
C TYR A 567 -4.25 -19.36 -0.41
N THR A 568 -3.59 -20.52 -0.47
CA THR A 568 -4.13 -21.77 0.07
C THR A 568 -4.27 -21.69 1.60
N ILE A 569 -3.25 -21.19 2.31
CA ILE A 569 -3.30 -20.95 3.76
C ILE A 569 -4.45 -20.01 4.11
N ILE A 570 -4.60 -18.90 3.38
CA ILE A 570 -5.71 -17.96 3.56
C ILE A 570 -7.06 -18.66 3.35
N TRP A 571 -7.26 -19.33 2.21
CA TRP A 571 -8.53 -19.99 1.92
C TRP A 571 -8.89 -21.06 2.95
N ARG A 572 -7.96 -21.98 3.24
CA ARG A 572 -8.22 -23.10 4.16
C ARG A 572 -8.44 -22.62 5.59
N SER A 573 -7.71 -21.61 6.03
CA SER A 573 -7.98 -21.01 7.34
C SER A 573 -9.33 -20.30 7.40
N TRP A 574 -9.80 -19.66 6.32
CA TRP A 574 -11.12 -19.02 6.29
C TRP A 574 -12.25 -20.05 6.40
N ILE A 575 -12.10 -21.25 5.81
CA ILE A 575 -13.06 -22.36 5.97
C ILE A 575 -13.22 -22.68 7.46
N VAL A 576 -12.11 -22.99 8.14
CA VAL A 576 -12.12 -23.41 9.55
C VAL A 576 -12.67 -22.32 10.45
N GLN A 577 -12.26 -21.07 10.24
CA GLN A 577 -12.66 -19.94 11.08
C GLN A 577 -14.14 -19.58 10.89
N LEU A 578 -14.64 -19.50 9.65
CA LEU A 578 -16.05 -19.16 9.40
C LEU A 578 -16.99 -20.28 9.84
N LYS A 579 -16.68 -21.54 9.51
CA LYS A 579 -17.49 -22.71 9.94
C LYS A 579 -17.40 -22.95 11.44
N GLY A 580 -16.24 -22.69 12.04
CA GLY A 580 -16.03 -22.71 13.49
C GLY A 580 -16.91 -21.68 14.21
N MET A 581 -16.84 -20.41 13.78
CA MET A 581 -17.68 -19.35 14.35
C MET A 581 -19.19 -19.58 14.13
N GLU A 582 -19.58 -20.14 12.99
CA GLU A 582 -20.98 -20.54 12.72
C GLU A 582 -21.43 -21.69 13.65
N GLY A 583 -20.56 -22.68 13.86
CA GLY A 583 -20.78 -23.77 14.80
C GLY A 583 -20.87 -23.30 16.26
N ASP A 584 -20.05 -22.34 16.67
CA ASP A 584 -20.10 -21.77 18.03
C ASP A 584 -21.42 -21.04 18.30
N ARG A 585 -22.03 -20.45 17.26
CA ARG A 585 -23.33 -19.76 17.36
C ARG A 585 -24.52 -20.70 17.33
N THR A 586 -24.44 -21.76 16.54
CA THR A 586 -25.57 -22.66 16.28
C THR A 586 -25.54 -23.93 17.15
N GLY A 587 -24.39 -24.25 17.74
CA GLY A 587 -24.10 -25.52 18.39
C GLY A 587 -23.74 -26.65 17.43
N ASN A 588 -23.89 -26.46 16.11
CA ASN A 588 -23.66 -27.48 15.09
C ASN A 588 -22.44 -27.13 14.23
N HIS A 589 -21.31 -27.79 14.50
CA HIS A 589 -20.06 -27.60 13.74
C HIS A 589 -20.06 -28.50 12.50
N ASP A 590 -19.74 -27.93 11.34
CA ASP A 590 -19.50 -28.68 10.10
C ASP A 590 -18.16 -29.42 10.19
N GLN A 591 -18.20 -30.57 10.84
CA GLN A 591 -17.02 -31.35 11.21
C GLN A 591 -16.19 -31.76 9.99
N GLU A 592 -16.85 -32.14 8.90
CA GLU A 592 -16.19 -32.58 7.67
C GLU A 592 -15.44 -31.41 7.02
N ALA A 593 -16.10 -30.28 6.81
CA ALA A 593 -15.47 -29.11 6.21
C ALA A 593 -14.32 -28.56 7.07
N MET A 594 -14.49 -28.55 8.39
CA MET A 594 -13.46 -28.10 9.33
C MET A 594 -12.25 -29.04 9.33
N GLN A 595 -12.44 -30.36 9.36
CA GLN A 595 -11.34 -31.33 9.32
C GLN A 595 -10.54 -31.23 8.02
N ILE A 596 -11.23 -31.19 6.87
CA ILE A 596 -10.59 -30.99 5.55
C ILE A 596 -9.83 -29.65 5.51
N GLY A 597 -10.42 -28.60 6.09
CA GLY A 597 -9.80 -27.28 6.18
C GLY A 597 -8.51 -27.28 7.01
N ILE A 598 -8.50 -27.95 8.17
CA ILE A 598 -7.34 -28.07 9.05
C ILE A 598 -6.21 -28.85 8.36
N GLU A 599 -6.50 -30.04 7.81
CA GLU A 599 -5.50 -30.88 7.16
C GLU A 599 -4.85 -30.17 5.96
N ALA A 600 -5.66 -29.52 5.13
CA ALA A 600 -5.17 -28.78 3.98
C ALA A 600 -4.38 -27.51 4.38
N TYR A 601 -4.77 -26.83 5.46
CA TYR A 601 -3.99 -25.72 6.03
C TYR A 601 -2.62 -26.19 6.51
N ASP A 602 -2.56 -27.28 7.29
CA ASP A 602 -1.31 -27.78 7.87
C ASP A 602 -0.34 -28.26 6.77
N LEU A 603 -0.86 -28.94 5.74
CA LEU A 603 -0.06 -29.34 4.58
C LEU A 603 0.49 -28.12 3.82
N ALA A 604 -0.35 -27.11 3.57
CA ALA A 604 0.07 -25.90 2.87
C ALA A 604 1.10 -25.11 3.69
N LEU A 605 0.89 -24.96 5.00
CA LEU A 605 1.79 -24.27 5.91
C LEU A 605 3.14 -24.99 6.02
N SER A 606 3.15 -26.33 6.10
CA SER A 606 4.38 -27.11 6.13
C SER A 606 5.21 -26.90 4.86
N ARG A 607 4.58 -26.98 3.68
CA ARG A 607 5.25 -26.69 2.40
C ARG A 607 5.71 -25.25 2.30
N TYR A 608 4.92 -24.32 2.81
CA TYR A 608 5.21 -22.90 2.80
C TYR A 608 6.46 -22.59 3.64
N MET A 609 6.56 -23.14 4.85
CA MET A 609 7.75 -23.00 5.69
C MET A 609 8.98 -23.69 5.08
N ALA A 610 8.79 -24.75 4.30
CA ALA A 610 9.88 -25.41 3.57
C ALA A 610 10.44 -24.56 2.41
N LEU A 611 9.70 -23.58 1.86
CA LEU A 611 10.19 -22.72 0.78
C LEU A 611 11.37 -21.85 1.18
N SER A 612 11.34 -21.26 2.38
CA SER A 612 12.46 -20.45 2.88
C SER A 612 13.55 -21.28 3.55
N GLY A 613 13.25 -22.51 3.97
CA GLY A 613 14.13 -23.29 4.86
C GLY A 613 14.25 -22.63 6.25
N GLU A 614 15.33 -22.95 6.98
CA GLU A 614 15.59 -22.43 8.34
C GLU A 614 16.03 -20.95 8.36
N ALA A 615 16.35 -20.35 7.21
CA ALA A 615 16.77 -18.96 7.11
C ALA A 615 15.73 -18.15 6.33
N ASN A 616 15.03 -17.24 7.01
CA ASN A 616 14.13 -16.27 6.38
C ASN A 616 14.85 -15.52 5.23
N ALA A 617 14.23 -15.57 4.04
CA ALA A 617 14.69 -15.01 2.75
C ALA A 617 16.03 -15.55 2.20
N THR A 618 15.98 -16.08 0.98
CA THR A 618 17.16 -16.38 0.16
C THR A 618 17.22 -15.44 -1.05
N ASP A 619 18.30 -15.45 -1.83
CA ASP A 619 18.37 -14.74 -3.14
C ASP A 619 17.25 -15.15 -4.12
N MET A 620 16.55 -16.26 -3.85
CA MET A 620 15.51 -16.83 -4.72
C MET A 620 14.10 -16.76 -4.12
N VAL A 621 13.98 -16.65 -2.80
CA VAL A 621 12.71 -16.71 -2.07
C VAL A 621 12.62 -15.52 -1.13
N SER A 622 11.62 -14.67 -1.34
CA SER A 622 11.32 -13.54 -0.46
C SER A 622 11.03 -14.00 0.97
N SER A 623 11.21 -13.14 1.98
CA SER A 623 10.83 -13.53 3.35
C SER A 623 9.34 -13.84 3.42
N LEU A 624 8.94 -14.81 4.24
CA LEU A 624 7.57 -15.29 4.28
C LEU A 624 6.66 -14.40 5.13
N TYR A 625 5.37 -14.33 4.78
CA TYR A 625 4.30 -13.93 5.70
C TYR A 625 4.27 -14.88 6.90
N THR A 626 4.04 -14.32 8.08
CA THR A 626 3.86 -15.06 9.33
C THR A 626 2.38 -15.19 9.67
N PRO A 627 1.91 -16.36 10.14
CA PRO A 627 0.51 -16.59 10.46
C PRO A 627 0.10 -16.01 11.84
N PHE A 628 0.65 -14.85 12.20
CA PHE A 628 0.43 -14.15 13.46
C PHE A 628 -0.22 -12.80 13.23
N GLN A 629 -0.83 -12.25 14.29
CA GLN A 629 -1.44 -10.93 14.28
C GLN A 629 -0.37 -9.83 14.27
N TYR A 630 -0.59 -8.79 13.47
CA TYR A 630 0.23 -7.57 13.52
C TYR A 630 0.18 -6.93 14.91
N ARG A 631 1.34 -6.53 15.42
CA ARG A 631 1.49 -5.58 16.52
C ARG A 631 2.53 -4.54 16.13
N ASN A 632 2.46 -3.37 16.78
CA ASN A 632 3.53 -2.37 16.70
C ASN A 632 4.83 -2.87 17.38
N THR A 633 4.83 -4.05 18.01
CA THR A 633 5.93 -4.77 18.67
C THR A 633 6.16 -6.13 18.00
N ASP A 634 7.01 -6.97 18.59
CA ASP A 634 7.21 -8.33 18.13
C ASP A 634 5.87 -9.05 17.83
N PRO A 635 5.85 -9.94 16.82
CA PRO A 635 4.69 -10.76 16.48
C PRO A 635 4.07 -11.35 17.74
N ASP A 636 2.74 -11.28 17.84
CA ASP A 636 2.06 -11.94 18.95
C ASP A 636 1.78 -13.41 18.60
N PRO A 637 2.47 -14.39 19.20
CA PRO A 637 2.15 -15.79 18.99
C PRO A 637 0.77 -16.16 19.55
N VAL A 638 0.16 -15.29 20.36
CA VAL A 638 -1.14 -15.51 21.02
C VAL A 638 -2.32 -15.14 20.13
N PHE A 639 -2.15 -14.32 19.08
CA PHE A 639 -3.26 -13.96 18.17
C PHE A 639 -2.88 -14.13 16.71
N GLY A 640 -3.89 -14.27 15.85
CA GLY A 640 -3.74 -14.36 14.40
C GLY A 640 -4.30 -15.65 13.84
N VAL A 641 -4.04 -15.91 12.56
CA VAL A 641 -4.62 -17.08 11.89
C VAL A 641 -4.18 -18.39 12.54
N ASN A 642 -2.92 -18.51 12.98
CA ASN A 642 -2.46 -19.76 13.59
C ASN A 642 -3.15 -20.05 14.93
N HIS A 643 -3.33 -19.02 15.76
CA HIS A 643 -4.05 -19.15 17.03
C HIS A 643 -5.53 -19.48 16.78
N SER A 644 -6.17 -18.76 15.85
CA SER A 644 -7.54 -19.03 15.41
C SER A 644 -7.71 -20.50 14.98
N MET A 645 -6.79 -21.04 14.17
CA MET A 645 -6.82 -22.45 13.75
C MET A 645 -6.75 -23.42 14.95
N ASN A 646 -5.86 -23.14 15.91
CA ASN A 646 -5.70 -23.98 17.11
C ASN A 646 -6.96 -23.99 17.99
N MET A 647 -7.67 -22.86 18.11
CA MET A 647 -8.91 -22.77 18.88
C MET A 647 -9.95 -23.79 18.38
N TRP A 648 -10.21 -23.83 17.07
CA TRP A 648 -11.21 -24.74 16.51
C TRP A 648 -10.70 -26.17 16.35
N ARG A 649 -9.38 -26.40 16.23
CA ARG A 649 -8.80 -27.74 16.35
C ARG A 649 -9.14 -28.36 17.71
N TRP A 650 -8.97 -27.61 18.79
CA TRP A 650 -9.31 -28.07 20.15
C TRP A 650 -10.80 -28.39 20.29
N VAL A 651 -11.70 -27.59 19.71
CA VAL A 651 -13.16 -27.88 19.72
C VAL A 651 -13.45 -29.20 19.03
N MET A 652 -12.82 -29.46 17.88
CA MET A 652 -13.00 -30.69 17.10
C MET A 652 -12.50 -31.93 17.84
N GLU A 653 -11.33 -31.85 18.50
CA GLU A 653 -10.76 -32.95 19.27
C GLU A 653 -11.63 -33.31 20.50
N ASN A 654 -12.10 -32.32 21.26
CA ASN A 654 -12.91 -32.58 22.46
C ASN A 654 -14.33 -33.05 22.13
N LYS A 655 -14.95 -32.57 21.06
CA LYS A 655 -16.25 -33.11 20.60
C LYS A 655 -16.13 -34.55 20.11
N THR A 656 -15.01 -34.90 19.47
CA THR A 656 -14.73 -36.29 19.06
C THR A 656 -14.54 -37.20 20.28
N GLN A 657 -13.94 -36.70 21.35
CA GLN A 657 -13.78 -37.46 22.59
C GLN A 657 -15.12 -37.72 23.29
N VAL A 658 -16.00 -36.72 23.40
CA VAL A 658 -17.37 -36.91 23.94
C VAL A 658 -18.16 -37.90 23.09
N PHE A 659 -18.08 -37.81 21.76
CA PHE A 659 -18.79 -38.74 20.87
C PHE A 659 -18.26 -40.19 20.97
N ARG A 660 -16.96 -40.39 21.27
CA ARG A 660 -16.38 -41.71 21.53
C ARG A 660 -16.72 -42.27 22.91
N GLU A 661 -17.02 -41.41 23.89
CA GLU A 661 -17.47 -41.83 25.23
C GLU A 661 -18.98 -42.12 25.26
N GLU A 662 -19.76 -41.55 24.32
CA GLU A 662 -21.20 -41.81 24.15
C GLU A 662 -21.52 -43.02 23.23
N LEU A 663 -20.53 -43.56 22.52
CA LEU A 663 -20.60 -44.82 21.74
C LEU A 663 -20.10 -46.01 22.57
#